data_AF-A0A2S6H0U3-F1
#
_entry.id   AF-A0A2S6H0U3-F1
#
_cell.length_a   1.000
_cell.length_b   1.000
_cell.length_c   1.000
_cell.angle_alpha   90.00
_cell.angle_beta   90.00
_cell.angle_gamma   90.00
#
_symmetry.space_group_name_H-M   'P 1'
#
loop_
_entity.id
_entity.type
_entity.pdbx_description
1 polymer ?
#
loop_
_entity_poly.entity_id
_entity_poly.type
_entity_poly.pdbx_seq_one_letter_code
_entity_poly.pdbx_strand_id
1 'polypeptide(L)'
;MRGTPTSAQRAVALACLTVLAAAAVIAGADPAPPVVRPDLFAGKVWLPSRAVGQATLVDGVAVQVVAGVPVAGVNGSFDTDQVGGDGYAFDAATGQLVGIDGATREKRATRLSGRATDLRYTATGVFSLDRERGVLRALDRHTLQPTGDALALPRTVSADTTDDRALWVADGSDGSITAYTLGATGPTGRRTEHVFPGERSPRLTSAQGAPVLVAAGRAMLLTSTGAVARTLSVEIGAGDVVQGAVDAPAFVVVRGGSLTVCDFEARACGPEIAVGAHGSAKPVLLGGKVFLTDGDGNRVLIADTATASVNRTEPLSDHVRRFDLVEHDWIVYFNDPETRFAGVISPDGTVRRLEKYQDDPPATAVTPGPTPTSAGPTTRTGQPGTSTGKPARARTTGGTMAESIKPSGPRLPELRVEEIVTNPATPEVLVPVAFSARVTGAPTAWRWTVSKPDGTTEATSTGAEFSHWFRFVGKYRVSLAVSAGSRRDEQTVTLMVINPPLPLHCGDVVRQSTVLRANLTCEGPALTIGAHDVLIDLDGHTVVGDIKVDNNDGSVLRRGTVQGQIKLDGAGARIEDLTLISLQVSGSDTRVTRSRAEHISIVTGGSDYRISDSVITGSFSAGSSKPSVGEMVGCELIGAHVGLPGRTHSVFRSNVFRSATVLLSQSGGTEITNNIFDASTVELRISSGVILAGNSFGGADVAVTIDASPAQGILIERNTFEGNKVGLHLGSSVPQGLRETRVSGNHFEGNGAAGATVSLGSPGPESMTIEGNTFVGNGHRSDGLVDRHGLAIDDGLHIDTEVGGGVEIASNSTRNNADHGIEAPRGAVVDLGGNTSSGDPAGCTGVVCR
;
A
#
# COMPACT_ATOMS: atom_id res chain seq x y z
N MET A 1 68.82 8.31 5.73
CA MET A 1 69.15 7.68 7.03
C MET A 1 67.96 7.83 7.94
N ARG A 2 67.56 6.73 8.58
CA ARG A 2 66.30 6.53 9.29
C ARG A 2 66.34 7.21 10.67
N GLY A 3 65.34 8.01 11.00
CA GLY A 3 64.98 8.30 12.38
C GLY A 3 63.97 7.26 12.85
N THR A 4 64.35 6.41 13.80
CA THR A 4 63.47 5.42 14.43
C THR A 4 62.50 6.09 15.40
N PRO A 5 61.17 5.84 15.30
CA PRO A 5 60.21 6.34 16.28
C PRO A 5 60.27 5.53 17.59
N THR A 6 60.00 6.22 18.69
CA THR A 6 60.19 5.82 20.08
C THR A 6 59.12 4.82 20.58
N SER A 7 59.49 4.09 21.64
CA SER A 7 58.77 2.93 22.22
C SER A 7 57.31 3.16 22.61
N ALA A 8 56.86 4.41 22.76
CA ALA A 8 55.46 4.73 23.07
C ALA A 8 54.50 4.53 21.88
N GLN A 9 54.98 4.71 20.63
CA GLN A 9 54.15 4.49 19.43
C GLN A 9 53.95 3.01 19.08
N ARG A 10 54.76 2.10 19.66
CA ARG A 10 54.59 0.65 19.49
C ARG A 10 53.58 0.04 20.45
N ALA A 11 53.30 0.67 21.59
CA ALA A 11 52.36 0.15 22.59
C ALA A 11 50.89 0.37 22.21
N VAL A 12 50.56 1.49 21.54
CA VAL A 12 49.18 1.78 21.12
C VAL A 12 48.76 0.94 19.90
N ALA A 13 49.70 0.60 19.01
CA ALA A 13 49.42 -0.27 17.86
C ALA A 13 49.18 -1.74 18.26
N LEU A 14 49.79 -2.22 19.36
CA LEU A 14 49.64 -3.60 19.82
C LEU A 14 48.35 -3.81 20.67
N ALA A 15 47.85 -2.75 21.32
CA ALA A 15 46.57 -2.78 22.03
C ALA A 15 45.38 -2.77 21.05
N CYS A 16 45.48 -2.05 19.92
CA CYS A 16 44.44 -2.12 18.88
C CYS A 16 44.41 -3.46 18.14
N LEU A 17 45.57 -4.13 17.93
CA LEU A 17 45.59 -5.43 17.26
C LEU A 17 45.07 -6.59 18.13
N THR A 18 45.16 -6.49 19.46
CA THR A 18 44.67 -7.54 20.37
C THR A 18 43.17 -7.44 20.63
N VAL A 19 42.58 -6.24 20.60
CA VAL A 19 41.11 -6.07 20.62
C VAL A 19 40.47 -6.47 19.28
N LEU A 20 41.16 -6.25 18.15
CA LEU A 20 40.71 -6.74 16.84
C LEU A 20 40.86 -8.27 16.67
N ALA A 21 41.84 -8.90 17.32
CA ALA A 21 41.99 -10.37 17.29
C ALA A 21 41.04 -11.09 18.27
N ALA A 22 40.67 -10.47 19.39
CA ALA A 22 39.66 -11.02 20.30
C ALA A 22 38.22 -10.87 19.78
N ALA A 23 37.96 -9.87 18.92
CA ALA A 23 36.70 -9.76 18.18
C ALA A 23 36.62 -10.71 16.96
N ALA A 24 37.74 -11.32 16.54
CA ALA A 24 37.81 -12.21 15.38
C ALA A 24 37.78 -13.71 15.72
N VAL A 25 37.67 -14.10 17.00
CA VAL A 25 37.64 -15.53 17.42
C VAL A 25 36.35 -15.90 18.17
N ILE A 26 35.38 -14.98 18.29
CA ILE A 26 33.96 -15.32 18.60
C ILE A 26 33.10 -15.12 17.34
N ALA A 27 33.61 -15.60 16.21
CA ALA A 27 32.83 -15.84 14.99
C ALA A 27 32.73 -17.36 14.76
N GLY A 28 32.41 -18.08 15.84
CA GLY A 28 32.12 -19.51 15.84
C GLY A 28 30.62 -19.72 15.98
N ALA A 29 29.95 -19.77 14.83
CA ALA A 29 28.66 -20.44 14.60
C ALA A 29 27.65 -20.43 15.76
N ASP A 30 27.02 -19.28 16.03
CA ASP A 30 25.63 -19.31 16.47
C ASP A 30 24.77 -19.52 15.22
N PRO A 31 23.95 -20.60 15.15
CA PRO A 31 22.98 -20.72 14.07
C PRO A 31 22.01 -19.56 14.20
N ALA A 32 22.01 -18.66 13.20
CA ALA A 32 20.98 -17.66 13.07
C ALA A 32 19.61 -18.34 13.27
N PRO A 33 18.70 -17.77 14.08
CA PRO A 33 17.36 -18.32 14.19
C PRO A 33 16.79 -18.45 12.77
N PRO A 34 16.17 -19.59 12.42
CA PRO A 34 15.76 -19.86 11.05
C PRO A 34 14.92 -18.69 10.56
N VAL A 35 15.37 -18.07 9.47
CA VAL A 35 14.64 -17.06 8.71
C VAL A 35 13.31 -17.72 8.31
N VAL A 36 12.24 -17.39 9.03
CA VAL A 36 10.88 -17.79 8.64
C VAL A 36 10.52 -16.88 7.49
N ARG A 37 10.75 -17.36 6.27
CA ARG A 37 10.34 -16.71 5.02
C ARG A 37 8.81 -16.78 4.95
N PRO A 38 8.07 -15.67 5.02
CA PRO A 38 6.63 -15.70 4.77
C PRO A 38 6.41 -15.92 3.27
N ASP A 39 5.62 -16.92 2.91
CA ASP A 39 5.46 -17.34 1.52
C ASP A 39 4.56 -16.37 0.75
N LEU A 40 5.16 -15.55 -0.13
CA LEU A 40 4.46 -14.65 -1.09
C LEU A 40 3.53 -15.42 -2.06
N PHE A 41 3.63 -16.76 -2.03
CA PHE A 41 2.89 -17.70 -2.85
C PHE A 41 1.86 -18.49 -2.06
N ALA A 42 1.58 -18.10 -0.81
CA ALA A 42 0.53 -18.69 0.01
C ALA A 42 -0.78 -18.87 -0.80
N GLY A 43 -1.15 -20.13 -1.04
CA GLY A 43 -2.34 -20.51 -1.80
C GLY A 43 -2.19 -20.36 -3.32
N LYS A 44 -0.96 -20.37 -3.86
CA LYS A 44 -0.68 -20.32 -5.29
C LYS A 44 0.16 -21.49 -5.74
N VAL A 45 -0.22 -22.12 -6.86
CA VAL A 45 0.43 -23.32 -7.37
C VAL A 45 0.81 -23.18 -8.85
N TRP A 46 2.00 -23.65 -9.22
CA TRP A 46 2.41 -23.83 -10.61
C TRP A 46 1.83 -25.12 -11.18
N LEU A 47 0.91 -25.01 -12.14
CA LEU A 47 0.28 -26.14 -12.83
C LEU A 47 0.82 -26.30 -14.25
N PRO A 48 0.96 -27.53 -14.77
CA PRO A 48 1.33 -27.76 -16.16
C PRO A 48 0.14 -27.47 -17.09
N SER A 49 0.42 -26.73 -18.16
CA SER A 49 -0.48 -26.46 -19.30
C SER A 49 0.19 -26.93 -20.58
N ARG A 50 0.21 -28.26 -20.80
CA ARG A 50 1.01 -28.93 -21.84
C ARG A 50 0.55 -28.60 -23.25
N ALA A 51 -0.76 -28.49 -23.45
CA ALA A 51 -1.35 -28.09 -24.73
C ALA A 51 -0.74 -26.78 -25.28
N VAL A 52 -0.37 -25.83 -24.41
CA VAL A 52 0.24 -24.55 -24.81
C VAL A 52 1.71 -24.41 -24.42
N GLY A 53 2.33 -25.45 -23.82
CA GLY A 53 3.73 -25.42 -23.44
C GLY A 53 4.07 -24.50 -22.26
N GLN A 54 3.11 -24.23 -21.36
CA GLN A 54 3.29 -23.27 -20.26
C GLN A 54 3.21 -23.91 -18.87
N ALA A 55 3.97 -23.36 -17.93
CA ALA A 55 3.67 -23.49 -16.49
C ALA A 55 2.77 -22.31 -16.09
N THR A 56 1.59 -22.60 -15.54
CA THR A 56 0.58 -21.59 -15.19
C THR A 56 0.51 -21.44 -13.67
N LEU A 57 0.78 -20.24 -13.16
CA LEU A 57 0.61 -19.92 -11.75
C LEU A 57 -0.86 -19.61 -11.48
N VAL A 58 -1.47 -20.37 -10.58
CA VAL A 58 -2.88 -20.25 -10.20
C VAL A 58 -2.99 -19.85 -8.74
N ASP A 59 -3.80 -18.84 -8.45
CA ASP A 59 -4.21 -18.49 -7.09
C ASP A 59 -5.49 -19.25 -6.74
N GLY A 60 -5.40 -20.14 -5.77
CA GLY A 60 -6.49 -21.00 -5.33
C GLY A 60 -7.49 -20.31 -4.41
N VAL A 61 -7.09 -19.24 -3.72
CA VAL A 61 -7.99 -18.47 -2.86
C VAL A 61 -8.94 -17.66 -3.73
N ALA A 62 -8.38 -16.91 -4.67
CA ALA A 62 -9.13 -16.10 -5.62
C ALA A 62 -9.74 -16.92 -6.77
N VAL A 63 -9.18 -18.10 -7.08
CA VAL A 63 -9.54 -18.95 -8.22
C VAL A 63 -9.33 -18.20 -9.53
N GLN A 64 -8.09 -17.79 -9.75
CA GLN A 64 -7.67 -17.02 -10.92
C GLN A 64 -6.27 -17.40 -11.39
N VAL A 65 -5.99 -17.15 -12.67
CA VAL A 65 -4.64 -17.26 -13.23
C VAL A 65 -3.85 -15.99 -12.87
N VAL A 66 -2.66 -16.17 -12.30
CA VAL A 66 -1.75 -15.10 -11.94
C VAL A 66 -0.72 -14.86 -13.04
N ALA A 67 -0.24 -15.93 -13.66
CA ALA A 67 0.77 -15.88 -14.73
C ALA A 67 0.75 -17.17 -15.58
N GLY A 68 1.19 -17.05 -16.83
CA GLY A 68 1.58 -18.19 -17.68
C GLY A 68 3.00 -17.98 -18.17
N VAL A 69 3.90 -18.93 -17.91
CA VAL A 69 5.31 -18.86 -18.29
C VAL A 69 5.61 -19.96 -19.32
N PRO A 70 6.12 -19.61 -20.52
CA PRO A 70 6.46 -20.59 -21.54
C PRO A 70 7.73 -21.37 -21.15
N VAL A 71 7.57 -22.67 -20.93
CA VAL A 71 8.60 -23.61 -20.47
C VAL A 71 8.92 -24.70 -21.48
N ALA A 72 7.98 -25.01 -22.38
CA ALA A 72 8.12 -26.02 -23.42
C ALA A 72 7.43 -25.58 -24.71
N GLY A 73 7.57 -26.38 -25.77
CA GLY A 73 6.74 -26.24 -26.96
C GLY A 73 5.29 -26.66 -26.71
N VAL A 74 4.41 -26.29 -27.65
CA VAL A 74 3.01 -26.77 -27.72
C VAL A 74 2.98 -28.30 -27.69
N ASN A 75 2.10 -28.88 -26.88
CA ASN A 75 2.02 -30.32 -26.59
C ASN A 75 3.32 -30.92 -26.01
N GLY A 76 4.08 -30.11 -25.27
CA GLY A 76 5.28 -30.56 -24.58
C GLY A 76 4.97 -31.55 -23.45
N SER A 77 5.81 -32.57 -23.28
CA SER A 77 5.68 -33.54 -22.19
C SER A 77 6.52 -33.08 -20.99
N PHE A 78 5.92 -32.33 -20.08
CA PHE A 78 6.59 -31.87 -18.86
C PHE A 78 5.65 -31.89 -17.65
N ASP A 79 6.23 -32.06 -16.48
CA ASP A 79 5.56 -31.89 -15.18
C ASP A 79 6.04 -30.60 -14.52
N THR A 80 5.23 -30.06 -13.60
CA THR A 80 5.64 -28.94 -12.75
C THR A 80 5.79 -29.37 -11.30
N ASP A 81 6.71 -28.71 -10.61
CA ASP A 81 6.93 -28.82 -9.17
C ASP A 81 7.19 -27.41 -8.60
N GLN A 82 7.12 -27.26 -7.29
CA GLN A 82 7.21 -25.97 -6.63
C GLN A 82 7.89 -26.08 -5.27
N VAL A 83 8.80 -25.15 -4.97
CA VAL A 83 9.40 -25.00 -3.64
C VAL A 83 9.30 -23.55 -3.21
N GLY A 84 8.51 -23.30 -2.17
CA GLY A 84 8.08 -21.94 -1.83
C GLY A 84 7.39 -21.32 -3.05
N GLY A 85 7.88 -20.18 -3.51
CA GLY A 85 7.37 -19.53 -4.72
C GLY A 85 7.94 -19.97 -6.06
N ASP A 86 9.09 -20.63 -6.04
CA ASP A 86 9.83 -20.94 -7.26
C ASP A 86 9.20 -22.15 -7.93
N GLY A 87 8.89 -22.01 -9.22
CA GLY A 87 8.32 -23.07 -10.04
C GLY A 87 9.39 -23.80 -10.83
N TYR A 88 9.21 -25.09 -11.05
CA TYR A 88 10.09 -25.90 -11.87
C TYR A 88 9.27 -26.67 -12.89
N ALA A 89 9.71 -26.70 -14.14
CA ALA A 89 9.12 -27.51 -15.20
C ALA A 89 10.17 -28.48 -15.74
N PHE A 90 9.85 -29.77 -15.75
CA PHE A 90 10.80 -30.80 -16.15
C PHE A 90 10.20 -31.77 -17.18
N ASP A 91 10.93 -31.92 -18.28
CA ASP A 91 10.66 -32.91 -19.31
C ASP A 91 11.65 -34.08 -19.15
N ALA A 92 11.15 -35.19 -18.64
CA ALA A 92 11.96 -36.39 -18.39
C ALA A 92 12.44 -37.09 -19.68
N ALA A 93 11.77 -36.86 -20.81
CA ALA A 93 12.13 -37.46 -22.09
C ALA A 93 13.31 -36.71 -22.75
N THR A 94 13.33 -35.38 -22.65
CA THR A 94 14.41 -34.54 -23.22
C THR A 94 15.48 -34.16 -22.21
N GLY A 95 15.22 -34.35 -20.90
CA GLY A 95 16.07 -33.92 -19.80
C GLY A 95 16.08 -32.40 -19.61
N GLN A 96 15.13 -31.67 -20.21
CA GLN A 96 15.04 -30.22 -20.07
C GLN A 96 14.44 -29.84 -18.72
N LEU A 97 15.18 -29.06 -17.94
CA LEU A 97 14.72 -28.47 -16.69
C LEU A 97 14.66 -26.95 -16.84
N VAL A 98 13.50 -26.37 -16.54
CA VAL A 98 13.28 -24.93 -16.50
C VAL A 98 12.89 -24.54 -15.09
N GLY A 99 13.66 -23.66 -14.46
CA GLY A 99 13.32 -23.01 -13.19
C GLY A 99 12.72 -21.64 -13.46
N ILE A 100 11.71 -21.28 -12.67
CA ILE A 100 10.93 -20.05 -12.76
C ILE A 100 11.05 -19.37 -11.39
N ASP A 101 11.65 -18.19 -11.37
CA ASP A 101 11.65 -17.35 -10.17
C ASP A 101 10.22 -16.88 -9.91
N GLY A 102 9.67 -17.22 -8.74
CA GLY A 102 8.26 -16.97 -8.45
C GLY A 102 7.92 -15.47 -8.48
N ALA A 103 8.84 -14.62 -8.02
CA ALA A 103 8.59 -13.20 -7.80
C ALA A 103 8.70 -12.39 -9.10
N THR A 104 9.71 -12.70 -9.92
CA THR A 104 10.05 -11.97 -11.15
C THR A 104 9.48 -12.62 -12.40
N ARG A 105 9.15 -13.92 -12.34
CA ARG A 105 8.76 -14.78 -13.47
C ARG A 105 9.90 -14.98 -14.49
N GLU A 106 11.13 -14.64 -14.13
CA GLU A 106 12.29 -14.94 -14.96
C GLU A 106 12.55 -16.44 -15.02
N LYS A 107 12.94 -16.92 -16.19
CA LYS A 107 13.22 -18.34 -16.42
C LYS A 107 14.71 -18.61 -16.62
N ARG A 108 15.15 -19.75 -16.10
CA ARG A 108 16.47 -20.32 -16.33
C ARG A 108 16.30 -21.74 -16.78
N ALA A 109 17.08 -22.18 -17.76
CA ALA A 109 16.96 -23.52 -18.31
C ALA A 109 18.33 -24.22 -18.31
N THR A 110 18.30 -25.51 -18.00
CA THR A 110 19.45 -26.40 -18.14
C THR A 110 18.99 -27.72 -18.74
N ARG A 111 19.93 -28.51 -19.26
CA ARG A 111 19.65 -29.85 -19.77
C ARG A 111 20.46 -30.86 -18.97
N LEU A 112 19.76 -31.79 -18.32
CA LEU A 112 20.36 -32.86 -17.57
C LEU A 112 20.85 -33.97 -18.51
N SER A 113 21.98 -34.57 -18.17
CA SER A 113 22.59 -35.65 -18.94
C SER A 113 22.03 -36.99 -18.47
N GLY A 114 21.10 -37.57 -19.23
CA GLY A 114 20.60 -38.92 -18.98
C GLY A 114 19.13 -39.08 -19.35
N ARG A 115 18.78 -40.19 -20.02
CA ARG A 115 17.39 -40.62 -20.20
C ARG A 115 16.91 -41.24 -18.88
N ALA A 116 15.66 -41.04 -18.49
CA ALA A 116 15.08 -41.53 -17.22
C ALA A 116 15.70 -40.92 -15.94
N THR A 117 15.82 -39.59 -15.90
CA THR A 117 16.19 -38.85 -14.70
C THR A 117 14.92 -38.45 -13.93
N ASP A 118 14.86 -38.71 -12.62
CA ASP A 118 13.83 -38.15 -11.73
C ASP A 118 14.38 -36.92 -11.01
N LEU A 119 13.52 -35.94 -10.72
CA LEU A 119 13.88 -34.79 -9.87
C LEU A 119 13.16 -34.81 -8.53
N ARG A 120 13.88 -34.42 -7.48
CA ARG A 120 13.36 -34.20 -6.14
C ARG A 120 13.82 -32.86 -5.62
N TYR A 121 12.89 -32.09 -5.10
CA TYR A 121 13.13 -30.72 -4.68
C TYR A 121 13.11 -30.63 -3.15
N THR A 122 14.03 -29.87 -2.60
CA THR A 122 14.13 -29.56 -1.16
C THR A 122 14.29 -28.05 -0.99
N ALA A 123 14.13 -27.54 0.22
CA ALA A 123 14.41 -26.13 0.48
C ALA A 123 15.87 -25.75 0.19
N THR A 124 16.79 -26.71 0.21
CA THR A 124 18.23 -26.48 0.04
C THR A 124 18.75 -26.67 -1.38
N GLY A 125 18.03 -27.39 -2.25
CA GLY A 125 18.54 -27.77 -3.57
C GLY A 125 17.65 -28.73 -4.33
N VAL A 126 18.00 -28.97 -5.59
CA VAL A 126 17.34 -29.94 -6.49
C VAL A 126 18.23 -31.16 -6.66
N PHE A 127 17.71 -32.35 -6.37
CA PHE A 127 18.41 -33.61 -6.59
C PHE A 127 17.94 -34.26 -7.89
N SER A 128 18.89 -34.64 -8.75
CA SER A 128 18.64 -35.45 -9.94
C SER A 128 19.07 -36.89 -9.72
N LEU A 129 18.15 -37.83 -9.88
CA LEU A 129 18.38 -39.25 -9.72
C LEU A 129 18.39 -39.92 -11.10
N ASP A 130 19.59 -40.24 -11.60
CA ASP A 130 19.75 -41.09 -12.78
C ASP A 130 19.81 -42.56 -12.31
N ARG A 131 18.63 -43.20 -12.29
CA ARG A 131 18.51 -44.59 -11.82
C ARG A 131 19.15 -45.59 -12.79
N GLU A 132 19.25 -45.25 -14.07
CA GLU A 132 19.84 -46.10 -15.10
C GLU A 132 21.37 -46.18 -14.94
N ARG A 133 22.01 -45.03 -14.72
CA ARG A 133 23.46 -44.95 -14.48
C ARG A 133 23.85 -45.14 -13.02
N GLY A 134 22.89 -45.09 -12.11
CA GLY A 134 23.14 -45.16 -10.67
C GLY A 134 23.88 -43.93 -10.16
N VAL A 135 23.48 -42.73 -10.62
CA VAL A 135 24.16 -41.46 -10.29
C VAL A 135 23.19 -40.48 -9.66
N LEU A 136 23.59 -39.91 -8.51
CA LEU A 136 22.93 -38.79 -7.84
C LEU A 136 23.71 -37.51 -8.10
N ARG A 137 23.03 -36.44 -8.50
CA ARG A 137 23.61 -35.10 -8.54
C ARG A 137 22.72 -34.13 -7.78
N ALA A 138 23.32 -33.06 -7.29
CA ALA A 138 22.59 -31.92 -6.77
C ALA A 138 22.81 -30.71 -7.68
N LEU A 139 21.79 -29.87 -7.77
CA LEU A 139 21.82 -28.60 -8.46
C LEU A 139 21.41 -27.50 -7.49
N ASP A 140 22.06 -26.35 -7.62
CA ASP A 140 21.64 -25.15 -6.93
C ASP A 140 20.25 -24.74 -7.44
N ARG A 141 19.33 -24.50 -6.50
CA ARG A 141 17.90 -24.33 -6.81
C ARG A 141 17.57 -23.07 -7.60
N HIS A 142 18.46 -22.06 -7.56
CA HIS A 142 18.25 -20.78 -8.20
C HIS A 142 18.99 -20.67 -9.55
N THR A 143 20.21 -21.19 -9.62
CA THR A 143 21.05 -21.12 -10.82
C THR A 143 20.90 -22.33 -11.73
N LEU A 144 20.36 -23.45 -11.22
CA LEU A 144 20.29 -24.76 -11.88
C LEU A 144 21.65 -25.28 -12.34
N GLN A 145 22.73 -24.83 -11.68
CA GLN A 145 24.08 -25.32 -11.91
C GLN A 145 24.36 -26.51 -11.00
N PRO A 146 25.09 -27.53 -11.48
CA PRO A 146 25.53 -28.64 -10.63
C PRO A 146 26.32 -28.13 -9.42
N THR A 147 25.98 -28.64 -8.24
CA THR A 147 26.70 -28.35 -7.00
C THR A 147 27.60 -29.54 -6.69
N GLY A 148 28.91 -29.36 -6.89
CA GLY A 148 29.93 -30.34 -6.54
C GLY A 148 29.90 -31.65 -7.33
N ASP A 149 30.50 -32.69 -6.75
CA ASP A 149 30.69 -33.98 -7.42
C ASP A 149 29.47 -34.88 -7.30
N ALA A 150 29.23 -35.69 -8.34
CA ALA A 150 28.14 -36.67 -8.34
C ALA A 150 28.45 -37.83 -7.36
N LEU A 151 27.40 -38.38 -6.73
CA LEU A 151 27.49 -39.57 -5.89
C LEU A 151 26.92 -40.80 -6.60
N ALA A 152 27.39 -41.98 -6.19
CA ALA A 152 26.76 -43.24 -6.58
C ALA A 152 25.42 -43.40 -5.85
N LEU A 153 24.36 -43.69 -6.61
CA LEU A 153 23.09 -44.18 -6.05
C LEU A 153 23.20 -45.68 -5.74
N PRO A 154 22.37 -46.17 -4.81
CA PRO A 154 22.15 -47.60 -4.65
C PRO A 154 21.77 -48.26 -5.98
N ARG A 155 22.23 -49.50 -6.20
CA ARG A 155 21.94 -50.23 -7.44
C ARG A 155 20.45 -50.51 -7.64
N THR A 156 19.68 -50.54 -6.56
CA THR A 156 18.25 -50.84 -6.59
C THR A 156 17.50 -49.82 -5.74
N VAL A 157 17.24 -48.63 -6.28
CA VAL A 157 16.39 -47.64 -5.59
C VAL A 157 14.94 -48.11 -5.65
N SER A 158 14.40 -48.57 -4.51
CA SER A 158 13.03 -49.12 -4.43
C SER A 158 11.97 -48.08 -4.09
N ALA A 159 12.34 -47.04 -3.35
CA ALA A 159 11.47 -45.91 -2.99
C ALA A 159 12.33 -44.70 -2.60
N ASP A 160 11.71 -43.52 -2.68
CA ASP A 160 12.34 -42.27 -2.29
C ASP A 160 11.30 -41.22 -1.86
N THR A 161 11.72 -40.26 -1.03
CA THR A 161 10.90 -39.12 -0.59
C THR A 161 11.81 -37.96 -0.16
N THR A 162 11.25 -36.80 0.17
CA THR A 162 11.98 -35.63 0.65
C THR A 162 11.42 -35.12 1.97
N ASP A 163 12.32 -34.53 2.76
CA ASP A 163 11.98 -33.52 3.76
C ASP A 163 12.55 -32.16 3.31
N ASP A 164 12.52 -31.16 4.19
CA ASP A 164 13.02 -29.81 3.89
C ASP A 164 14.49 -29.76 3.45
N ARG A 165 15.32 -30.73 3.86
CA ARG A 165 16.79 -30.69 3.73
C ARG A 165 17.38 -31.89 3.00
N ALA A 166 16.70 -33.03 3.00
CA ALA A 166 17.25 -34.30 2.58
C ALA A 166 16.35 -35.04 1.59
N LEU A 167 17.00 -35.69 0.64
CA LEU A 167 16.45 -36.76 -0.16
C LEU A 167 16.67 -38.09 0.57
N TRP A 168 15.59 -38.80 0.87
CA TRP A 168 15.63 -40.12 1.50
C TRP A 168 15.44 -41.19 0.44
N VAL A 169 16.37 -42.15 0.40
CA VAL A 169 16.38 -43.21 -0.61
C VAL A 169 16.44 -44.57 0.09
N ALA A 170 15.55 -45.47 -0.28
CA ALA A 170 15.58 -46.86 0.16
C ALA A 170 16.26 -47.75 -0.90
N ASP A 171 17.21 -48.56 -0.44
CA ASP A 171 17.87 -49.61 -1.23
C ASP A 171 17.06 -50.91 -1.14
N GLY A 172 16.49 -51.35 -2.26
CA GLY A 172 15.73 -52.60 -2.36
C GLY A 172 16.56 -53.88 -2.33
N SER A 173 17.90 -53.78 -2.35
CA SER A 173 18.77 -54.94 -2.26
C SER A 173 18.97 -55.42 -0.81
N ASP A 174 19.03 -54.50 0.15
CA ASP A 174 19.24 -54.81 1.57
C ASP A 174 18.26 -54.12 2.54
N GLY A 175 17.35 -53.29 2.02
CA GLY A 175 16.34 -52.59 2.80
C GLY A 175 16.90 -51.40 3.60
N SER A 176 18.12 -50.94 3.32
CA SER A 176 18.71 -49.80 4.02
C SER A 176 18.22 -48.46 3.47
N ILE A 177 18.25 -47.43 4.32
CA ILE A 177 17.82 -46.07 3.95
C ILE A 177 19.01 -45.13 4.07
N THR A 178 19.21 -44.31 3.06
CA THR A 178 20.23 -43.26 3.04
C THR A 178 19.58 -41.90 2.88
N ALA A 179 19.93 -40.97 3.78
CA ALA A 179 19.57 -39.56 3.66
C ALA A 179 20.68 -38.81 2.93
N TYR A 180 20.36 -38.20 1.80
CA TYR A 180 21.26 -37.38 1.03
C TYR A 180 20.97 -35.90 1.27
N THR A 181 21.98 -35.15 1.71
CA THR A 181 21.88 -33.71 1.98
C THR A 181 22.89 -32.94 1.12
N LEU A 182 22.64 -31.66 0.89
CA LEU A 182 23.55 -30.81 0.14
C LEU A 182 24.65 -30.26 1.05
N GLY A 183 25.91 -30.61 0.76
CA GLY A 183 27.11 -30.08 1.42
C GLY A 183 27.92 -29.16 0.50
N ALA A 184 29.01 -28.59 1.04
CA ALA A 184 29.85 -27.62 0.33
C ALA A 184 30.51 -28.16 -0.95
N THR A 185 30.74 -29.48 -1.03
CA THR A 185 31.37 -30.16 -2.18
C THR A 185 30.39 -31.00 -2.98
N GLY A 186 29.07 -30.80 -2.77
CA GLY A 186 28.00 -31.55 -3.44
C GLY A 186 27.17 -32.42 -2.49
N PRO A 187 26.36 -33.35 -3.03
CA PRO A 187 25.53 -34.22 -2.22
C PRO A 187 26.39 -35.09 -1.29
N THR A 188 25.91 -35.33 -0.07
CA THR A 188 26.53 -36.23 0.92
C THR A 188 25.49 -37.20 1.46
N GLY A 189 25.83 -38.49 1.51
CA GLY A 189 24.92 -39.54 1.96
C GLY A 189 25.23 -40.00 3.38
N ARG A 190 24.23 -40.01 4.26
CA ARG A 190 24.28 -40.63 5.58
C ARG A 190 23.35 -41.84 5.60
N ARG A 191 23.94 -43.02 5.70
CA ARG A 191 23.16 -44.26 5.88
C ARG A 191 22.55 -44.26 7.28
N THR A 192 21.27 -44.55 7.37
CA THR A 192 20.56 -44.74 8.64
C THR A 192 21.00 -46.05 9.30
N GLU A 193 20.86 -46.14 10.62
CA GLU A 193 21.22 -47.36 11.38
C GLU A 193 20.24 -48.52 11.12
N HIS A 194 19.09 -48.25 10.50
CA HIS A 194 18.04 -49.23 10.27
C HIS A 194 18.19 -49.90 8.90
N VAL A 195 18.37 -51.21 8.93
CA VAL A 195 18.38 -52.10 7.77
C VAL A 195 17.24 -53.10 7.98
N PHE A 196 16.44 -53.33 6.94
CA PHE A 196 15.36 -54.32 6.97
C PHE A 196 15.76 -55.53 6.12
N PRO A 197 16.67 -56.38 6.62
CA PRO A 197 17.17 -57.51 5.85
C PRO A 197 16.02 -58.43 5.45
N GLY A 198 15.82 -58.58 4.14
CA GLY A 198 14.75 -59.40 3.56
C GLY A 198 13.54 -58.62 3.03
N GLU A 199 13.38 -57.35 3.38
CA GLU A 199 12.38 -56.47 2.78
C GLU A 199 12.94 -55.90 1.46
N ARG A 200 12.35 -56.31 0.34
CA ARG A 200 12.81 -55.92 -1.01
C ARG A 200 11.99 -54.79 -1.61
N SER A 201 10.93 -54.34 -0.93
CA SER A 201 10.02 -53.33 -1.47
C SER A 201 9.52 -52.36 -0.39
N PRO A 202 10.41 -51.73 0.40
CA PRO A 202 10.00 -50.69 1.34
C PRO A 202 9.34 -49.52 0.58
N ARG A 203 8.44 -48.81 1.27
CA ARG A 203 7.77 -47.60 0.78
C ARG A 203 8.25 -46.39 1.57
N LEU A 204 8.40 -45.25 0.90
CA LEU A 204 8.72 -43.97 1.52
C LEU A 204 7.66 -42.94 1.14
N THR A 205 7.22 -42.17 2.12
CA THR A 205 6.36 -40.99 1.94
C THR A 205 6.75 -39.92 2.97
N SER A 206 6.13 -38.75 2.93
CA SER A 206 6.37 -37.66 3.88
C SER A 206 5.08 -37.27 4.57
N ALA A 207 5.09 -37.22 5.89
CA ALA A 207 3.96 -36.81 6.72
C ALA A 207 4.36 -35.59 7.55
N GLN A 208 3.69 -34.47 7.36
CA GLN A 208 4.05 -33.17 7.96
C GLN A 208 5.53 -32.81 7.74
N GLY A 209 6.03 -33.06 6.52
CA GLY A 209 7.42 -32.84 6.15
C GLY A 209 8.42 -33.83 6.72
N ALA A 210 7.99 -34.80 7.54
CA ALA A 210 8.86 -35.83 8.11
C ALA A 210 8.79 -37.15 7.32
N PRO A 211 9.92 -37.84 7.08
CA PRO A 211 9.94 -39.07 6.30
C PRO A 211 9.27 -40.22 7.04
N VAL A 212 8.38 -40.91 6.36
CA VAL A 212 7.70 -42.11 6.83
C VAL A 212 8.17 -43.29 6.02
N LEU A 213 8.84 -44.23 6.70
CA LEU A 213 9.19 -45.52 6.15
C LEU A 213 8.08 -46.52 6.42
N VAL A 214 7.70 -47.28 5.41
CA VAL A 214 6.77 -48.38 5.58
C VAL A 214 7.34 -49.68 5.00
N ALA A 215 7.57 -50.65 5.89
CA ALA A 215 8.32 -51.86 5.62
C ALA A 215 7.96 -52.96 6.64
N ALA A 216 7.92 -54.23 6.20
CA ALA A 216 7.74 -55.39 7.09
C ALA A 216 6.56 -55.27 8.09
N GLY A 217 5.40 -54.78 7.63
CA GLY A 217 4.18 -54.62 8.45
C GLY A 217 4.26 -53.50 9.50
N ARG A 218 5.21 -52.57 9.34
CA ARG A 218 5.41 -51.43 10.24
C ARG A 218 5.52 -50.14 9.45
N ALA A 219 4.96 -49.06 9.99
CA ALA A 219 5.22 -47.69 9.56
C ALA A 219 6.04 -46.98 10.63
N MET A 220 7.09 -46.27 10.23
CA MET A 220 8.06 -45.64 11.12
C MET A 220 8.22 -44.18 10.70
N LEU A 221 7.85 -43.26 11.59
CA LEU A 221 8.10 -41.84 11.43
C LEU A 221 9.54 -41.56 11.82
N LEU A 222 10.33 -41.05 10.89
CA LEU A 222 11.74 -40.77 11.08
C LEU A 222 11.95 -39.29 11.41
N THR A 223 12.92 -39.01 12.27
CA THR A 223 13.44 -37.65 12.48
C THR A 223 14.36 -37.26 11.32
N SER A 224 14.71 -35.98 11.21
CA SER A 224 15.69 -35.48 10.23
C SER A 224 17.09 -36.12 10.33
N THR A 225 17.41 -36.76 11.46
CA THR A 225 18.67 -37.50 11.64
C THR A 225 18.60 -38.95 11.19
N GLY A 226 17.40 -39.45 10.87
CA GLY A 226 17.11 -40.84 10.51
C GLY A 226 16.77 -41.72 11.70
N ALA A 227 16.79 -41.19 12.92
CA ALA A 227 16.32 -41.90 14.10
C ALA A 227 14.80 -42.04 14.09
N VAL A 228 14.29 -43.16 14.60
CA VAL A 228 12.85 -43.45 14.65
C VAL A 228 12.20 -42.65 15.77
N ALA A 229 11.29 -41.75 15.41
CA ALA A 229 10.49 -41.00 16.36
C ALA A 229 9.33 -41.85 16.89
N ARG A 230 8.60 -42.53 15.99
CA ARG A 230 7.42 -43.33 16.32
C ARG A 230 7.28 -44.51 15.36
N THR A 231 6.60 -45.57 15.83
CA THR A 231 6.31 -46.79 15.06
C THR A 231 4.86 -47.18 15.22
N LEU A 232 4.22 -47.60 14.12
CA LEU A 232 2.88 -48.19 14.06
C LEU A 232 2.94 -49.56 13.40
N SER A 233 2.09 -50.47 13.87
CA SER A 233 1.76 -51.68 13.09
C SER A 233 0.79 -51.29 11.98
N VAL A 234 1.07 -51.75 10.76
CA VAL A 234 0.23 -51.45 9.60
C VAL A 234 0.13 -52.70 8.73
N GLU A 235 -1.07 -52.99 8.24
CA GLU A 235 -1.28 -54.04 7.25
C GLU A 235 -1.12 -53.44 5.86
N ILE A 236 -0.18 -53.94 5.07
CA ILE A 236 0.10 -53.48 3.71
C ILE A 236 0.37 -54.66 2.80
N GLY A 237 -0.30 -54.66 1.64
CA GLY A 237 -0.14 -55.63 0.57
C GLY A 237 0.72 -55.10 -0.59
N ALA A 238 1.13 -56.02 -1.45
CA ALA A 238 1.78 -55.68 -2.71
C ALA A 238 0.77 -54.96 -3.63
N GLY A 239 1.00 -53.68 -3.91
CA GLY A 239 0.15 -52.85 -4.76
C GLY A 239 -0.64 -51.77 -4.01
N ASP A 240 -0.63 -51.79 -2.68
CA ASP A 240 -1.24 -50.72 -1.88
C ASP A 240 -0.50 -49.38 -2.11
N VAL A 241 -1.27 -48.30 -2.18
CA VAL A 241 -0.74 -46.93 -2.28
C VAL A 241 -0.62 -46.34 -0.88
N VAL A 242 0.53 -45.76 -0.57
CA VAL A 242 0.81 -45.10 0.71
C VAL A 242 1.12 -43.64 0.45
N GLN A 243 0.40 -42.74 1.11
CA GLN A 243 0.61 -41.29 0.96
C GLN A 243 0.48 -40.59 2.32
N GLY A 244 1.49 -39.83 2.69
CA GLY A 244 1.49 -39.04 3.91
C GLY A 244 0.61 -37.79 3.82
N ALA A 245 0.11 -37.37 4.97
CA ALA A 245 -0.62 -36.12 5.15
C ALA A 245 0.36 -34.96 5.18
N VAL A 246 0.03 -33.87 4.52
CA VAL A 246 0.87 -32.67 4.51
C VAL A 246 0.79 -31.90 5.83
N ASP A 247 -0.33 -32.06 6.54
CA ASP A 247 -0.71 -31.25 7.69
C ASP A 247 -0.61 -31.95 9.05
N ALA A 248 -0.49 -33.27 9.03
CA ALA A 248 -0.50 -34.10 10.21
C ALA A 248 0.56 -35.20 10.12
N PRO A 249 1.07 -35.70 11.25
CA PRO A 249 1.91 -36.89 11.29
C PRO A 249 1.03 -38.13 11.08
N ALA A 250 0.40 -38.23 9.91
CA ALA A 250 -0.51 -39.28 9.50
C ALA A 250 -0.28 -39.65 8.04
N PHE A 251 -0.77 -40.81 7.62
CA PHE A 251 -0.72 -41.26 6.23
C PHE A 251 -1.94 -42.10 5.90
N VAL A 252 -2.31 -42.14 4.63
CA VAL A 252 -3.36 -43.01 4.09
C VAL A 252 -2.75 -44.22 3.41
N VAL A 253 -3.36 -45.38 3.64
CA VAL A 253 -3.16 -46.61 2.87
C VAL A 253 -4.41 -46.82 2.02
N VAL A 254 -4.26 -46.86 0.70
CA VAL A 254 -5.36 -47.13 -0.24
C VAL A 254 -5.17 -48.54 -0.80
N ARG A 255 -6.21 -49.37 -0.65
CA ARG A 255 -6.22 -50.78 -1.03
C ARG A 255 -7.53 -51.11 -1.73
N GLY A 256 -7.49 -51.56 -2.98
CA GLY A 256 -8.59 -52.32 -3.59
C GLY A 256 -10.02 -51.82 -3.33
N GLY A 257 -10.28 -50.51 -3.48
CA GLY A 257 -11.59 -49.90 -3.30
C GLY A 257 -11.92 -49.45 -1.87
N SER A 258 -10.97 -49.55 -0.96
CA SER A 258 -11.03 -49.01 0.40
C SER A 258 -9.78 -48.22 0.74
N LEU A 259 -9.84 -47.48 1.85
CA LEU A 259 -8.70 -46.79 2.43
C LEU A 259 -8.71 -46.85 3.95
N THR A 260 -7.55 -46.64 4.55
CA THR A 260 -7.38 -46.52 6.00
C THR A 260 -6.37 -45.42 6.29
N VAL A 261 -6.67 -44.56 7.27
CA VAL A 261 -5.73 -43.52 7.72
C VAL A 261 -5.06 -43.96 9.02
N CYS A 262 -3.73 -43.93 9.03
CA CYS A 262 -2.90 -44.25 10.17
C CYS A 262 -2.26 -42.98 10.73
N ASP A 263 -2.44 -42.76 12.02
CA ASP A 263 -2.03 -41.52 12.70
C ASP A 263 -1.00 -41.86 13.80
N PHE A 264 0.18 -41.23 13.72
CA PHE A 264 1.29 -41.47 14.65
C PHE A 264 1.08 -40.82 16.03
N GLU A 265 0.21 -39.83 16.15
CA GLU A 265 -0.22 -39.25 17.42
C GLU A 265 -1.31 -40.09 18.08
N ALA A 266 -2.30 -40.53 17.32
CA ALA A 266 -3.32 -41.46 17.81
C ALA A 266 -2.76 -42.87 18.09
N ARG A 267 -1.57 -43.17 17.55
CA ARG A 267 -0.87 -44.46 17.68
C ARG A 267 -1.68 -45.64 17.14
N ALA A 268 -2.51 -45.40 16.13
CA ALA A 268 -3.39 -46.41 15.56
C ALA A 268 -3.74 -46.09 14.11
N CYS A 269 -4.16 -47.14 13.39
CA CYS A 269 -4.88 -46.98 12.14
C CYS A 269 -6.39 -46.94 12.43
N GLY A 270 -7.08 -46.00 11.79
CA GLY A 270 -8.53 -45.85 11.88
C GLY A 270 -9.29 -47.01 11.22
N PRO A 271 -10.63 -46.95 11.22
CA PRO A 271 -11.44 -47.94 10.52
C PRO A 271 -11.22 -47.88 9.01
N GLU A 272 -11.47 -49.01 8.34
CA GLU A 272 -11.47 -49.08 6.88
C GLU A 272 -12.68 -48.32 6.31
N ILE A 273 -12.43 -47.46 5.32
CA ILE A 273 -13.43 -46.63 4.64
C ILE A 273 -13.59 -47.14 3.20
N ALA A 274 -14.79 -47.60 2.85
CA ALA A 274 -15.11 -48.04 1.50
C ALA A 274 -15.29 -46.85 0.55
N VAL A 275 -14.39 -46.71 -0.43
CA VAL A 275 -14.44 -45.63 -1.45
C VAL A 275 -14.93 -46.12 -2.82
N GLY A 276 -14.90 -47.43 -3.06
CA GLY A 276 -15.28 -48.04 -4.33
C GLY A 276 -14.24 -47.84 -5.43
N ALA A 277 -14.68 -47.93 -6.69
CA ALA A 277 -13.82 -47.72 -7.84
C ALA A 277 -13.25 -46.30 -7.86
N HIS A 278 -11.92 -46.20 -7.91
CA HIS A 278 -11.16 -44.94 -7.88
C HIS A 278 -10.08 -44.95 -8.97
N GLY A 279 -9.63 -43.78 -9.36
CA GLY A 279 -8.59 -43.58 -10.36
C GLY A 279 -7.18 -43.77 -9.82
N SER A 280 -6.18 -43.66 -10.70
CA SER A 280 -4.77 -43.92 -10.40
C SER A 280 -3.97 -42.71 -9.94
N ALA A 281 -4.60 -41.55 -9.80
CA ALA A 281 -3.91 -40.33 -9.34
C ALA A 281 -3.50 -40.48 -7.87
N LYS A 282 -2.45 -39.78 -7.45
CA LYS A 282 -2.03 -39.78 -6.05
C LYS A 282 -3.16 -39.22 -5.17
N PRO A 283 -3.53 -39.91 -4.08
CA PRO A 283 -4.50 -39.36 -3.13
C PRO A 283 -3.92 -38.14 -2.43
N VAL A 284 -4.78 -37.23 -1.96
CA VAL A 284 -4.39 -36.11 -1.10
C VAL A 284 -5.03 -36.31 0.27
N LEU A 285 -4.25 -36.28 1.34
CA LEU A 285 -4.74 -36.30 2.72
C LEU A 285 -4.49 -34.93 3.35
N LEU A 286 -5.58 -34.22 3.64
CA LEU A 286 -5.57 -32.86 4.17
C LEU A 286 -6.81 -32.62 5.05
N GLY A 287 -6.62 -32.02 6.22
CA GLY A 287 -7.69 -31.61 7.12
C GLY A 287 -8.56 -32.76 7.61
N GLY A 288 -7.98 -33.96 7.76
CA GLY A 288 -8.73 -35.17 8.13
C GLY A 288 -9.65 -35.69 7.01
N LYS A 289 -9.42 -35.32 5.75
CA LYS A 289 -10.13 -35.86 4.59
C LYS A 289 -9.16 -36.41 3.56
N VAL A 290 -9.57 -37.48 2.88
CA VAL A 290 -8.83 -38.06 1.75
C VAL A 290 -9.55 -37.75 0.45
N PHE A 291 -8.85 -37.13 -0.48
CA PHE A 291 -9.33 -36.81 -1.82
C PHE A 291 -8.74 -37.82 -2.81
N LEU A 292 -9.59 -38.53 -3.55
CA LEU A 292 -9.19 -39.46 -4.60
C LEU A 292 -9.92 -39.14 -5.90
N THR A 293 -9.32 -39.46 -7.04
CA THR A 293 -10.05 -39.44 -8.31
C THR A 293 -11.03 -40.60 -8.36
N ASP A 294 -12.21 -40.39 -8.95
CA ASP A 294 -13.16 -41.46 -9.18
C ASP A 294 -12.71 -42.39 -10.32
N GLY A 295 -13.35 -43.57 -10.43
CA GLY A 295 -13.02 -44.53 -11.49
C GLY A 295 -13.25 -44.03 -12.92
N ASP A 296 -14.12 -43.03 -13.10
CA ASP A 296 -14.45 -42.42 -14.39
C ASP A 296 -13.49 -41.27 -14.77
N GLY A 297 -12.68 -40.79 -13.83
CA GLY A 297 -11.70 -39.73 -14.05
C GLY A 297 -12.31 -38.35 -14.25
N ASN A 298 -13.50 -38.08 -13.69
CA ASN A 298 -14.18 -36.79 -13.81
C ASN A 298 -14.80 -36.28 -12.50
N ARG A 299 -14.61 -36.97 -11.38
CA ARG A 299 -15.03 -36.50 -10.05
C ARG A 299 -13.96 -36.79 -9.02
N VAL A 300 -14.11 -36.15 -7.87
CA VAL A 300 -13.31 -36.44 -6.69
C VAL A 300 -14.17 -37.09 -5.62
N LEU A 301 -13.69 -38.22 -5.13
CA LEU A 301 -14.19 -38.92 -3.95
C LEU A 301 -13.54 -38.27 -2.72
N ILE A 302 -14.35 -37.83 -1.76
CA ILE A 302 -13.88 -37.18 -0.54
C ILE A 302 -14.29 -38.04 0.64
N ALA A 303 -13.35 -38.78 1.20
CA ALA A 303 -13.55 -39.62 2.37
C ALA A 303 -13.25 -38.81 3.65
N ASP A 304 -14.24 -38.63 4.50
CA ASP A 304 -14.08 -38.04 5.82
C ASP A 304 -13.61 -39.10 6.82
N THR A 305 -12.45 -38.86 7.42
CA THR A 305 -11.81 -39.84 8.30
C THR A 305 -12.48 -39.96 9.67
N ALA A 306 -13.17 -38.91 10.12
CA ALA A 306 -13.84 -38.89 11.42
C ALA A 306 -15.19 -39.61 11.36
N THR A 307 -15.93 -39.44 10.25
CA THR A 307 -17.27 -40.02 10.09
C THR A 307 -17.29 -41.31 9.27
N ALA A 308 -16.16 -41.68 8.64
CA ALA A 308 -16.07 -42.78 7.68
C ALA A 308 -17.06 -42.66 6.50
N SER A 309 -17.47 -41.43 6.16
CA SER A 309 -18.39 -41.16 5.05
C SER A 309 -17.64 -40.74 3.79
N VAL A 310 -18.16 -41.12 2.62
CA VAL A 310 -17.58 -40.73 1.32
C VAL A 310 -18.58 -39.87 0.56
N ASN A 311 -18.17 -38.64 0.29
CA ASN A 311 -18.88 -37.71 -0.59
C ASN A 311 -18.24 -37.72 -1.99
N ARG A 312 -18.97 -37.20 -2.97
CA ARG A 312 -18.48 -37.02 -4.34
C ARG A 312 -18.73 -35.59 -4.77
N THR A 313 -17.76 -35.01 -5.46
CA THR A 313 -17.95 -33.72 -6.12
C THR A 313 -18.97 -33.83 -7.26
N GLU A 314 -19.48 -32.68 -7.70
CA GLU A 314 -20.01 -32.53 -9.06
C GLU A 314 -18.93 -32.87 -10.13
N PRO A 315 -19.33 -33.21 -11.37
CA PRO A 315 -18.37 -33.44 -12.46
C PRO A 315 -17.44 -32.24 -12.64
N LEU A 316 -16.14 -32.47 -12.82
CA LEU A 316 -15.17 -31.38 -12.97
C LEU A 316 -15.35 -30.65 -14.30
N SER A 317 -15.58 -31.36 -15.40
CA SER A 317 -15.96 -30.80 -16.70
C SER A 317 -16.44 -31.91 -17.64
N ASP A 318 -17.24 -31.60 -18.65
CA ASP A 318 -17.60 -32.59 -19.68
C ASP A 318 -16.38 -33.05 -20.49
N HIS A 319 -15.32 -32.23 -20.50
CA HIS A 319 -14.07 -32.46 -21.24
C HIS A 319 -12.97 -33.12 -20.40
N VAL A 320 -13.10 -33.13 -19.06
CA VAL A 320 -12.11 -33.76 -18.19
C VAL A 320 -12.37 -35.26 -18.15
N ARG A 321 -11.32 -36.02 -18.45
CA ARG A 321 -11.33 -37.50 -18.44
C ARG A 321 -10.20 -38.07 -17.59
N ARG A 322 -9.17 -37.26 -17.32
CA ARG A 322 -8.03 -37.52 -16.44
C ARG A 322 -7.56 -36.18 -15.90
N PHE A 323 -7.20 -36.13 -14.62
CA PHE A 323 -6.69 -34.93 -13.98
C PHE A 323 -5.81 -35.32 -12.79
N ASP A 324 -4.93 -34.41 -12.43
CA ASP A 324 -4.07 -34.50 -11.27
C ASP A 324 -4.73 -33.82 -10.08
N LEU A 325 -4.50 -34.38 -8.89
CA LEU A 325 -4.79 -33.74 -7.61
C LEU A 325 -3.48 -33.22 -7.05
N VAL A 326 -3.45 -31.93 -6.74
CA VAL A 326 -2.29 -31.26 -6.16
C VAL A 326 -2.71 -30.59 -4.88
N GLU A 327 -1.95 -30.80 -3.82
CA GLU A 327 -2.07 -30.02 -2.60
C GLU A 327 -0.99 -28.95 -2.60
N HIS A 328 -1.38 -27.72 -2.25
CA HIS A 328 -0.45 -26.66 -1.94
C HIS A 328 -1.10 -25.68 -0.96
N ASP A 329 -0.40 -25.33 0.12
CA ASP A 329 -0.83 -24.39 1.14
C ASP A 329 -2.27 -24.63 1.63
N TRP A 330 -2.60 -25.88 1.94
CA TRP A 330 -3.90 -26.30 2.48
C TRP A 330 -5.07 -26.13 1.51
N ILE A 331 -4.77 -26.03 0.21
CA ILE A 331 -5.77 -26.00 -0.86
C ILE A 331 -5.56 -27.23 -1.75
N VAL A 332 -6.67 -27.90 -2.07
CA VAL A 332 -6.67 -29.01 -3.03
C VAL A 332 -7.03 -28.47 -4.40
N TYR A 333 -6.12 -28.58 -5.35
CA TYR A 333 -6.30 -28.23 -6.74
C TYR A 333 -6.59 -29.47 -7.57
N PHE A 334 -7.41 -29.31 -8.60
CA PHE A 334 -7.44 -30.25 -9.72
C PHE A 334 -6.84 -29.58 -10.96
N ASN A 335 -6.13 -30.36 -11.76
CA ASN A 335 -5.55 -29.89 -13.00
C ASN A 335 -5.66 -30.95 -14.09
N ASP A 336 -6.25 -30.60 -15.22
CA ASP A 336 -6.09 -31.38 -16.44
C ASP A 336 -4.90 -30.81 -17.23
N PRO A 337 -3.74 -31.48 -17.28
CA PRO A 337 -2.54 -30.95 -17.91
C PRO A 337 -2.68 -30.77 -19.42
N GLU A 338 -3.57 -31.52 -20.06
CA GLU A 338 -3.76 -31.56 -21.52
C GLU A 338 -4.84 -30.58 -22.00
N THR A 339 -5.55 -29.94 -21.08
CA THR A 339 -6.59 -28.96 -21.40
C THR A 339 -6.42 -27.67 -20.61
N ARG A 340 -7.30 -26.70 -20.88
CA ARG A 340 -7.33 -25.44 -20.13
C ARG A 340 -7.96 -25.57 -18.74
N PHE A 341 -8.55 -26.71 -18.39
CA PHE A 341 -9.36 -26.81 -17.18
C PHE A 341 -8.53 -27.10 -15.93
N ALA A 342 -8.71 -26.27 -14.91
CA ALA A 342 -8.19 -26.46 -13.57
C ALA A 342 -9.16 -25.86 -12.54
N GLY A 343 -8.83 -25.97 -11.26
CA GLY A 343 -9.60 -25.31 -10.22
C GLY A 343 -9.26 -25.83 -8.84
N VAL A 344 -10.10 -25.46 -7.87
CA VAL A 344 -9.95 -25.84 -6.47
C VAL A 344 -11.15 -26.64 -5.98
N ILE A 345 -10.87 -27.51 -5.03
CA ILE A 345 -11.85 -28.38 -4.38
C ILE A 345 -11.86 -28.04 -2.90
N SER A 346 -13.03 -27.63 -2.43
CA SER A 346 -13.24 -27.36 -1.01
C SER A 346 -13.45 -28.68 -0.24
N PRO A 347 -13.16 -28.72 1.07
CA PRO A 347 -13.36 -29.91 1.91
C PRO A 347 -14.79 -30.46 1.95
N ASP A 348 -15.79 -29.64 1.60
CA ASP A 348 -17.20 -30.00 1.51
C ASP A 348 -17.58 -30.63 0.14
N GLY A 349 -16.66 -30.65 -0.81
CA GLY A 349 -16.89 -31.14 -2.18
C GLY A 349 -17.33 -30.08 -3.19
N THR A 350 -17.38 -28.80 -2.80
CA THR A 350 -17.63 -27.71 -3.73
C THR A 350 -16.43 -27.54 -4.68
N VAL A 351 -16.72 -27.45 -5.99
CA VAL A 351 -15.71 -27.27 -7.05
C VAL A 351 -15.79 -25.85 -7.58
N ARG A 352 -14.65 -25.13 -7.54
CA ARG A 352 -14.52 -23.81 -8.19
C ARG A 352 -13.54 -23.93 -9.34
N ARG A 353 -14.04 -23.77 -10.57
CA ARG A 353 -13.29 -23.98 -11.82
C ARG A 353 -12.65 -22.68 -12.31
N LEU A 354 -11.55 -22.80 -13.03
CA LEU A 354 -10.92 -21.74 -13.81
C LEU A 354 -10.36 -22.30 -15.12
N GLU A 355 -10.13 -21.40 -16.08
CA GLU A 355 -9.44 -21.72 -17.32
C GLU A 355 -8.00 -21.17 -17.27
N LYS A 356 -7.01 -22.05 -17.48
CA LYS A 356 -5.57 -21.72 -17.43
C LYS A 356 -5.13 -20.83 -18.59
N TYR A 357 -5.82 -20.92 -19.73
CA TYR A 357 -5.58 -20.16 -20.95
C TYR A 357 -6.84 -20.16 -21.83
N GLN A 358 -6.90 -19.22 -22.77
CA GLN A 358 -7.95 -19.14 -23.81
C GLN A 358 -7.42 -19.74 -25.12
N ASP A 359 -8.30 -20.32 -25.94
CA ASP A 359 -7.94 -20.71 -27.30
C ASP A 359 -7.79 -19.44 -28.16
N ASP A 360 -6.75 -19.34 -29.00
CA ASP A 360 -6.72 -18.29 -30.03
C ASP A 360 -7.96 -18.44 -30.93
N PRO A 361 -8.64 -17.34 -31.32
CA PRO A 361 -9.74 -17.45 -32.26
C PRO A 361 -9.21 -18.08 -33.56
N PRO A 362 -9.97 -19.00 -34.19
CA PRO A 362 -9.52 -19.60 -35.45
C PRO A 362 -9.29 -18.48 -36.46
N ALA A 363 -8.14 -18.52 -37.14
CA ALA A 363 -7.80 -17.57 -38.19
C ALA A 363 -8.85 -17.66 -39.31
N THR A 364 -9.89 -16.82 -39.23
CA THR A 364 -10.87 -16.67 -40.30
C THR A 364 -10.19 -16.05 -41.50
N ALA A 365 -10.33 -16.75 -42.62
CA ALA A 365 -9.82 -16.41 -43.93
C ALA A 365 -10.07 -14.94 -44.29
N VAL A 366 -8.99 -14.28 -44.69
CA VAL A 366 -8.99 -12.97 -45.34
C VAL A 366 -9.89 -13.03 -46.58
N THR A 367 -10.94 -12.22 -46.60
CA THR A 367 -11.61 -11.82 -47.84
C THR A 367 -11.51 -10.28 -47.95
N PRO A 368 -10.95 -9.71 -49.03
CA PRO A 368 -10.74 -8.27 -49.11
C PRO A 368 -11.93 -7.51 -49.76
N GLY A 369 -12.31 -6.41 -49.11
CA GLY A 369 -12.92 -5.20 -49.69
C GLY A 369 -14.44 -5.01 -49.47
N PRO A 370 -14.97 -3.76 -49.58
CA PRO A 370 -14.33 -2.51 -49.99
C PRO A 370 -14.40 -1.37 -48.96
N THR A 371 -13.53 -0.39 -49.20
CA THR A 371 -13.34 0.92 -48.57
C THR A 371 -14.62 1.74 -48.40
N PRO A 372 -14.71 2.60 -47.36
CA PRO A 372 -15.50 3.83 -47.46
C PRO A 372 -14.66 5.10 -47.32
N THR A 373 -14.99 6.00 -48.24
CA THR A 373 -14.45 7.32 -48.52
C THR A 373 -14.81 8.37 -47.44
N SER A 374 -13.92 9.36 -47.30
CA SER A 374 -14.11 10.65 -46.63
C SER A 374 -15.39 11.40 -47.04
N ALA A 375 -16.11 11.97 -46.07
CA ALA A 375 -16.82 13.26 -46.24
C ALA A 375 -17.14 13.89 -44.87
N GLY A 376 -16.87 15.20 -44.76
CA GLY A 376 -17.09 16.05 -43.59
C GLY A 376 -18.51 16.64 -43.48
N PRO A 377 -18.67 17.79 -42.78
CA PRO A 377 -19.79 18.09 -41.87
C PRO A 377 -20.94 18.89 -42.50
N THR A 378 -22.15 18.85 -41.91
CA THR A 378 -23.08 20.00 -41.79
C THR A 378 -24.41 19.71 -41.04
N THR A 379 -24.64 20.48 -39.96
CA THR A 379 -25.82 21.28 -39.56
C THR A 379 -27.31 20.87 -39.75
N ARG A 380 -28.00 20.79 -38.59
CA ARG A 380 -29.14 21.62 -38.08
C ARG A 380 -30.63 21.30 -38.42
N THR A 381 -31.44 21.32 -37.34
CA THR A 381 -32.84 21.80 -37.13
C THR A 381 -33.97 20.78 -36.83
N GLY A 382 -34.77 21.07 -35.78
CA GLY A 382 -36.14 20.55 -35.60
C GLY A 382 -36.63 20.33 -34.14
N GLN A 383 -37.12 21.37 -33.48
CA GLN A 383 -37.97 21.39 -32.24
C GLN A 383 -39.46 21.03 -32.58
N PRO A 384 -40.50 21.13 -31.69
CA PRO A 384 -40.71 20.78 -30.26
C PRO A 384 -42.12 20.14 -29.95
N GLY A 385 -42.41 19.74 -28.70
CA GLY A 385 -43.78 19.54 -28.15
C GLY A 385 -43.81 19.00 -26.70
N THR A 386 -44.02 19.85 -25.68
CA THR A 386 -45.25 20.04 -24.83
C THR A 386 -45.64 18.83 -23.95
N SER A 387 -45.87 18.91 -22.63
CA SER A 387 -46.77 19.84 -21.93
C SER A 387 -46.48 20.03 -20.40
N THR A 388 -46.77 21.24 -19.92
CA THR A 388 -47.40 21.72 -18.64
C THR A 388 -47.55 20.76 -17.45
N GLY A 389 -47.40 21.16 -16.17
CA GLY A 389 -47.48 22.48 -15.54
C GLY A 389 -47.10 22.45 -14.05
N LYS A 390 -47.04 23.65 -13.46
CA LYS A 390 -46.41 24.07 -12.19
C LYS A 390 -47.54 24.58 -11.22
N PRO A 391 -47.29 25.24 -10.06
CA PRO A 391 -47.00 24.76 -8.69
C PRO A 391 -47.92 25.34 -7.57
N ALA A 392 -47.45 25.23 -6.31
CA ALA A 392 -47.71 26.10 -5.13
C ALA A 392 -48.91 25.69 -4.23
N ARG A 393 -49.00 25.94 -2.91
CA ARG A 393 -48.24 26.70 -1.89
C ARG A 393 -48.79 26.31 -0.49
N ALA A 394 -48.01 26.58 0.56
CA ALA A 394 -48.28 26.43 1.99
C ALA A 394 -49.59 27.02 2.56
N ARG A 395 -50.07 26.49 3.70
CA ARG A 395 -50.56 27.29 4.86
C ARG A 395 -50.70 26.51 6.17
N THR A 396 -50.49 27.24 7.27
CA THR A 396 -50.51 26.92 8.71
C THR A 396 -51.91 27.01 9.37
N THR A 397 -51.95 26.72 10.68
CA THR A 397 -53.03 26.81 11.73
C THR A 397 -53.86 25.52 11.91
N GLY A 398 -54.16 24.98 13.09
CA GLY A 398 -54.05 25.39 14.50
C GLY A 398 -55.38 25.04 15.22
N GLY A 399 -55.36 24.23 16.30
CA GLY A 399 -56.42 24.21 17.33
C GLY A 399 -57.16 22.89 17.67
N THR A 400 -56.75 22.29 18.81
CA THR A 400 -57.56 21.69 19.92
C THR A 400 -58.61 20.57 19.69
N MET A 401 -58.37 19.41 20.32
CA MET A 401 -59.17 18.91 21.46
C MET A 401 -58.35 17.95 22.33
N ALA A 402 -58.52 18.08 23.65
CA ALA A 402 -57.84 17.35 24.69
C ALA A 402 -58.57 16.04 25.02
N GLU A 403 -57.84 14.94 25.20
CA GLU A 403 -58.34 13.82 26.00
C GLU A 403 -57.20 13.10 26.73
N SER A 404 -57.25 13.21 28.06
CA SER A 404 -56.81 12.25 29.08
C SER A 404 -55.36 11.73 29.07
N ILE A 405 -54.48 12.45 29.77
CA ILE A 405 -53.19 11.91 30.23
C ILE A 405 -53.44 11.01 31.45
N LYS A 406 -53.27 9.70 31.26
CA LYS A 406 -52.93 8.75 32.33
C LYS A 406 -51.39 8.79 32.51
N PRO A 407 -50.84 8.91 33.72
CA PRO A 407 -49.40 8.83 33.91
C PRO A 407 -48.96 7.38 33.70
N SER A 408 -48.47 7.06 32.50
CA SER A 408 -47.61 5.90 32.31
C SER A 408 -46.28 6.22 32.98
N GLY A 409 -45.94 5.50 34.05
CA GLY A 409 -44.62 5.57 34.67
C GLY A 409 -43.51 5.36 33.62
N PRO A 410 -42.24 5.65 33.95
CA PRO A 410 -41.14 5.57 32.98
C PRO A 410 -41.15 4.20 32.32
N ARG A 411 -41.50 4.16 31.02
CA ARG A 411 -41.41 2.95 30.22
C ARG A 411 -39.92 2.62 30.17
N LEU A 412 -39.52 1.58 30.90
CA LEU A 412 -38.16 1.06 30.82
C LEU A 412 -37.81 0.89 29.34
N PRO A 413 -36.65 1.38 28.87
CA PRO A 413 -36.26 1.23 27.48
C PRO A 413 -36.33 -0.26 27.09
N GLU A 414 -36.84 -0.52 25.89
CA GLU A 414 -36.96 -1.88 25.35
C GLU A 414 -35.57 -2.53 25.34
N LEU A 415 -35.51 -3.83 25.66
CA LEU A 415 -34.25 -4.55 25.67
C LEU A 415 -33.88 -4.85 24.21
N ARG A 416 -32.82 -4.22 23.70
CA ARG A 416 -32.43 -4.37 22.30
C ARG A 416 -30.92 -4.31 22.12
N VAL A 417 -30.36 -5.24 21.34
CA VAL A 417 -29.00 -5.18 20.82
C VAL A 417 -29.02 -4.23 19.62
N GLU A 418 -28.31 -3.11 19.73
CA GLU A 418 -28.22 -2.12 18.65
C GLU A 418 -27.09 -2.48 17.68
N GLU A 419 -25.96 -2.92 18.23
CA GLU A 419 -24.75 -3.18 17.46
C GLU A 419 -23.85 -4.19 18.18
N ILE A 420 -23.35 -5.19 17.45
CA ILE A 420 -22.23 -6.02 17.88
C ILE A 420 -20.94 -5.34 17.41
N VAL A 421 -20.03 -5.09 18.34
CA VAL A 421 -18.76 -4.41 18.11
C VAL A 421 -17.62 -5.41 18.25
N THR A 422 -16.67 -5.36 17.31
CA THR A 422 -15.43 -6.14 17.36
C THR A 422 -14.23 -5.20 17.27
N ASN A 423 -13.16 -5.51 18.01
CA ASN A 423 -11.91 -4.77 17.94
C ASN A 423 -10.73 -5.75 17.81
N PRO A 424 -9.97 -5.73 16.69
CA PRO A 424 -10.20 -4.88 15.50
C PRO A 424 -11.48 -5.26 14.74
N ALA A 425 -12.05 -4.31 13.99
CA ALA A 425 -13.29 -4.51 13.22
C ALA A 425 -13.15 -5.49 12.05
N THR A 426 -11.92 -5.65 11.56
CA THR A 426 -11.51 -6.71 10.62
C THR A 426 -10.49 -7.61 11.32
N PRO A 427 -10.95 -8.68 11.99
CA PRO A 427 -10.07 -9.61 12.68
C PRO A 427 -9.04 -10.29 11.78
N GLU A 428 -7.87 -10.52 12.36
CA GLU A 428 -6.81 -11.31 11.74
C GLU A 428 -6.65 -12.63 12.50
N VAL A 429 -6.22 -13.66 11.79
CA VAL A 429 -5.85 -14.92 12.44
C VAL A 429 -4.74 -14.68 13.47
N LEU A 430 -4.84 -15.39 14.59
CA LEU A 430 -3.89 -15.35 15.70
C LEU A 430 -3.75 -13.98 16.41
N VAL A 431 -4.62 -13.02 16.10
CA VAL A 431 -4.74 -11.74 16.80
C VAL A 431 -5.93 -11.79 17.77
N PRO A 432 -5.80 -11.31 19.01
CA PRO A 432 -6.92 -11.25 19.94
C PRO A 432 -7.98 -10.26 19.46
N VAL A 433 -9.22 -10.71 19.40
CA VAL A 433 -10.40 -9.90 19.06
C VAL A 433 -11.21 -9.69 20.32
N ALA A 434 -11.50 -8.44 20.66
CA ALA A 434 -12.45 -8.11 21.72
C ALA A 434 -13.85 -8.00 21.13
N PHE A 435 -14.81 -8.68 21.76
CA PHE A 435 -16.22 -8.65 21.43
C PHE A 435 -16.99 -7.90 22.50
N SER A 436 -17.79 -6.92 22.08
CA SER A 436 -18.71 -6.17 22.94
C SER A 436 -19.97 -5.80 22.15
N ALA A 437 -20.96 -5.19 22.78
CA ALA A 437 -22.15 -4.71 22.08
C ALA A 437 -22.75 -3.47 22.72
N ARG A 438 -23.38 -2.63 21.89
CA ARG A 438 -24.25 -1.54 22.35
C ARG A 438 -25.66 -2.09 22.57
N VAL A 439 -26.16 -2.01 23.80
CA VAL A 439 -27.43 -2.61 24.20
C VAL A 439 -28.25 -1.62 25.03
N THR A 440 -29.55 -1.50 24.74
CA THR A 440 -30.52 -0.72 25.52
C THR A 440 -31.35 -1.62 26.45
N GLY A 441 -32.00 -1.06 27.49
CA GLY A 441 -32.92 -1.81 28.34
C GLY A 441 -32.31 -2.65 29.49
N ALA A 442 -31.01 -2.47 29.74
CA ALA A 442 -30.22 -3.03 30.86
C ALA A 442 -30.32 -4.58 30.99
N PRO A 443 -29.60 -5.34 30.14
CA PRO A 443 -29.54 -6.79 30.21
C PRO A 443 -28.95 -7.30 31.54
N THR A 444 -29.53 -8.38 32.07
CA THR A 444 -29.02 -9.10 33.25
C THR A 444 -28.27 -10.39 32.89
N ALA A 445 -28.36 -10.86 31.64
CA ALA A 445 -27.61 -12.02 31.15
C ALA A 445 -27.28 -11.90 29.66
N TRP A 446 -26.12 -12.46 29.29
CA TRP A 446 -25.52 -12.41 27.96
C TRP A 446 -25.14 -13.81 27.50
N ARG A 447 -25.26 -14.08 26.20
CA ARG A 447 -24.79 -15.32 25.59
C ARG A 447 -24.28 -15.05 24.19
N TRP A 448 -22.97 -15.15 24.04
CA TRP A 448 -22.27 -15.11 22.77
C TRP A 448 -22.10 -16.50 22.20
N THR A 449 -22.28 -16.63 20.89
CA THR A 449 -21.95 -17.83 20.11
C THR A 449 -21.22 -17.41 18.84
N VAL A 450 -19.99 -17.87 18.67
CA VAL A 450 -19.21 -17.72 17.44
C VAL A 450 -19.26 -19.05 16.71
N SER A 451 -19.68 -19.05 15.45
CA SER A 451 -19.75 -20.24 14.60
C SER A 451 -18.80 -20.11 13.43
N LYS A 452 -18.13 -21.22 13.11
CA LYS A 452 -17.25 -21.38 11.96
C LYS A 452 -18.04 -21.31 10.64
N PRO A 453 -17.35 -21.14 9.49
CA PRO A 453 -17.98 -21.21 8.17
C PRO A 453 -18.77 -22.51 7.91
N ASP A 454 -18.34 -23.63 8.51
CA ASP A 454 -18.98 -24.93 8.42
C ASP A 454 -20.23 -25.08 9.33
N GLY A 455 -20.58 -24.04 10.09
CA GLY A 455 -21.72 -24.02 11.00
C GLY A 455 -21.46 -24.61 12.39
N THR A 456 -20.28 -25.17 12.65
CA THR A 456 -19.91 -25.65 13.99
C THR A 456 -19.61 -24.49 14.94
N THR A 457 -19.74 -24.72 16.24
CA THR A 457 -19.44 -23.70 17.26
C THR A 457 -17.94 -23.58 17.47
N GLU A 458 -17.40 -22.38 17.26
CA GLU A 458 -16.00 -22.01 17.53
C GLU A 458 -15.81 -21.63 19.01
N ALA A 459 -16.66 -20.74 19.51
CA ALA A 459 -16.55 -20.24 20.88
C ALA A 459 -17.92 -19.82 21.44
N THR A 460 -18.04 -19.85 22.77
CA THR A 460 -19.19 -19.27 23.48
C THR A 460 -18.72 -18.48 24.69
N SER A 461 -19.49 -17.46 25.09
CA SER A 461 -19.22 -16.69 26.30
C SER A 461 -20.53 -16.22 26.95
N THR A 462 -20.50 -15.99 28.26
CA THR A 462 -21.63 -15.43 29.04
C THR A 462 -21.32 -14.05 29.63
N GLY A 463 -20.13 -13.50 29.36
CA GLY A 463 -19.77 -12.14 29.74
C GLY A 463 -20.43 -11.09 28.84
N ALA A 464 -20.57 -9.86 29.36
CA ALA A 464 -20.98 -8.72 28.53
C ALA A 464 -19.95 -8.42 27.43
N GLU A 465 -18.68 -8.70 27.71
CA GLU A 465 -17.57 -8.65 26.76
C GLU A 465 -16.72 -9.92 26.90
N PHE A 466 -16.03 -10.30 25.83
CA PHE A 466 -15.03 -11.38 25.89
C PHE A 466 -13.97 -11.22 24.80
N SER A 467 -12.80 -11.83 25.00
CA SER A 467 -11.74 -11.88 23.99
C SER A 467 -11.61 -13.28 23.41
N HIS A 468 -11.33 -13.37 22.11
CA HIS A 468 -11.10 -14.62 21.41
C HIS A 468 -10.10 -14.42 20.26
N TRP A 469 -9.28 -15.43 19.97
CA TRP A 469 -8.42 -15.46 18.78
C TRP A 469 -8.96 -16.46 17.78
N PHE A 470 -8.84 -16.15 16.50
CA PHE A 470 -9.22 -17.08 15.44
C PHE A 470 -7.98 -17.81 14.91
N ARG A 471 -8.08 -19.12 14.71
CA ARG A 471 -6.95 -19.91 14.16
C ARG A 471 -6.92 -19.94 12.64
N PHE A 472 -8.06 -19.71 12.00
CA PHE A 472 -8.24 -19.84 10.56
C PHE A 472 -8.96 -18.63 9.97
N VAL A 473 -8.61 -18.26 8.74
CA VAL A 473 -9.35 -17.26 7.96
C VAL A 473 -10.74 -17.79 7.63
N GLY A 474 -11.69 -16.89 7.41
CA GLY A 474 -13.01 -17.27 6.94
C GLY A 474 -14.14 -16.39 7.43
N LYS A 475 -15.34 -16.74 6.99
CA LYS A 475 -16.58 -16.04 7.30
C LYS A 475 -17.24 -16.67 8.53
N TYR A 476 -17.01 -16.08 9.70
CA TYR A 476 -17.60 -16.52 10.96
C TYR A 476 -18.96 -15.86 11.20
N ARG A 477 -19.84 -16.53 11.94
CA ARG A 477 -21.13 -16.00 12.38
C ARG A 477 -21.05 -15.72 13.88
N VAL A 478 -21.33 -14.48 14.29
CA VAL A 478 -21.32 -14.08 15.69
C VAL A 478 -22.76 -13.76 16.09
N SER A 479 -23.34 -14.56 16.99
CA SER A 479 -24.65 -14.30 17.59
C SER A 479 -24.50 -13.84 19.04
N LEU A 480 -25.24 -12.80 19.40
CA LEU A 480 -25.40 -12.34 20.77
C LEU A 480 -26.88 -12.41 21.15
N ALA A 481 -27.20 -13.20 22.17
CA ALA A 481 -28.49 -13.18 22.84
C ALA A 481 -28.37 -12.49 24.21
N VAL A 482 -29.24 -11.53 24.48
CA VAL A 482 -29.34 -10.82 25.76
C VAL A 482 -30.70 -11.02 26.41
N SER A 483 -30.76 -10.98 27.74
CA SER A 483 -32.03 -11.08 28.47
C SER A 483 -32.07 -10.22 29.74
N ALA A 484 -33.28 -9.77 30.09
CA ALA A 484 -33.57 -9.04 31.32
C ALA A 484 -34.93 -9.49 31.86
N GLY A 485 -34.92 -10.46 32.78
CA GLY A 485 -36.13 -11.17 33.21
C GLY A 485 -36.75 -11.99 32.08
N SER A 486 -38.01 -11.71 31.73
CA SER A 486 -38.71 -12.36 30.61
C SER A 486 -38.42 -11.75 29.23
N ARG A 487 -37.78 -10.57 29.18
CA ARG A 487 -37.42 -9.90 27.92
C ARG A 487 -36.16 -10.53 27.34
N ARG A 488 -36.13 -10.74 26.03
CA ARG A 488 -34.99 -11.29 25.29
C ARG A 488 -34.84 -10.57 23.94
N ASP A 489 -33.61 -10.45 23.50
CA ASP A 489 -33.29 -10.03 22.14
C ASP A 489 -32.05 -10.80 21.64
N GLU A 490 -31.96 -11.00 20.32
CA GLU A 490 -30.84 -11.70 19.69
C GLU A 490 -30.46 -11.03 18.37
N GLN A 491 -29.16 -10.82 18.16
CA GLN A 491 -28.62 -10.29 16.92
C GLN A 491 -27.48 -11.17 16.43
N THR A 492 -27.43 -11.38 15.11
CA THR A 492 -26.35 -12.12 14.46
C THR A 492 -25.67 -11.26 13.40
N VAL A 493 -24.34 -11.22 13.42
CA VAL A 493 -23.52 -10.58 12.40
C VAL A 493 -22.56 -11.57 11.76
N THR A 494 -22.07 -11.23 10.57
CA THR A 494 -20.98 -11.94 9.93
C THR A 494 -19.67 -11.23 10.24
N LEU A 495 -18.64 -11.99 10.59
CA LEU A 495 -17.29 -11.52 10.83
C LEU A 495 -16.33 -12.19 9.84
N MET A 496 -15.66 -11.41 9.00
CA MET A 496 -14.63 -11.91 8.10
C MET A 496 -13.28 -11.87 8.80
N VAL A 497 -12.68 -13.03 9.06
CA VAL A 497 -11.33 -13.16 9.59
C VAL A 497 -10.37 -13.33 8.41
N ILE A 498 -9.34 -12.50 8.34
CA ILE A 498 -8.36 -12.47 7.26
C ILE A 498 -6.96 -12.84 7.77
N ASN A 499 -6.01 -13.05 6.86
CA ASN A 499 -4.61 -13.15 7.25
C ASN A 499 -4.08 -11.76 7.64
N PRO A 500 -3.14 -11.68 8.60
CA PRO A 500 -2.42 -10.43 8.81
C PRO A 500 -1.74 -10.03 7.49
N PRO A 501 -1.87 -8.76 7.05
CA PRO A 501 -1.11 -8.26 5.92
C PRO A 501 0.39 -8.47 6.18
N LEU A 502 1.12 -8.88 5.14
CA LEU A 502 2.53 -9.20 5.24
C LEU A 502 3.30 -8.02 5.86
N PRO A 503 4.28 -8.29 6.75
CA PRO A 503 5.16 -7.24 7.24
C PRO A 503 5.94 -6.65 6.07
N LEU A 504 5.97 -5.32 6.00
CA LEU A 504 6.73 -4.58 4.99
C LEU A 504 8.23 -4.63 5.29
N HIS A 505 9.02 -4.91 4.27
CA HIS A 505 10.48 -4.91 4.28
C HIS A 505 11.03 -3.84 3.35
N CYS A 506 12.33 -3.56 3.50
CA CYS A 506 13.03 -2.60 2.66
C CYS A 506 13.07 -3.07 1.21
N GLY A 507 12.66 -2.20 0.30
CA GLY A 507 12.60 -2.46 -1.14
C GLY A 507 11.28 -3.05 -1.62
N ASP A 508 10.31 -3.27 -0.74
CA ASP A 508 9.03 -3.90 -1.11
C ASP A 508 8.25 -3.07 -2.14
N VAL A 509 7.65 -3.78 -3.11
CA VAL A 509 6.67 -3.21 -4.03
C VAL A 509 5.26 -3.52 -3.53
N VAL A 510 4.64 -2.53 -2.88
CA VAL A 510 3.30 -2.63 -2.30
C VAL A 510 2.25 -2.50 -3.39
N ARG A 511 1.49 -3.57 -3.63
CA ARG A 511 0.42 -3.63 -4.65
C ARG A 511 -0.98 -3.75 -4.05
N GLN A 512 -1.08 -3.86 -2.74
CA GLN A 512 -2.33 -3.97 -2.00
C GLN A 512 -2.26 -3.09 -0.76
N SER A 513 -3.40 -2.55 -0.35
CA SER A 513 -3.48 -1.74 0.86
C SER A 513 -2.99 -2.50 2.09
N THR A 514 -2.21 -1.84 2.93
CA THR A 514 -1.52 -2.47 4.06
C THR A 514 -1.27 -1.48 5.19
N VAL A 515 -0.87 -2.03 6.34
CA VAL A 515 -0.53 -1.30 7.55
C VAL A 515 0.87 -1.70 7.99
N LEU A 516 1.75 -0.72 8.18
CA LEU A 516 3.08 -0.93 8.75
C LEU A 516 2.94 -1.28 10.24
N ARG A 517 3.63 -2.32 10.70
CA ARG A 517 3.53 -2.82 12.10
C ARG A 517 4.80 -2.65 12.91
N ALA A 518 5.85 -2.14 12.28
CA ALA A 518 7.15 -1.90 12.91
C ALA A 518 7.87 -0.79 12.16
N ASN A 519 8.81 -0.13 12.82
CA ASN A 519 9.68 0.83 12.14
C ASN A 519 10.49 0.11 11.05
N LEU A 520 10.63 0.77 9.90
CA LEU A 520 11.40 0.28 8.78
C LEU A 520 12.65 1.14 8.62
N THR A 521 13.84 0.53 8.55
CA THR A 521 15.10 1.25 8.41
C THR A 521 15.92 0.66 7.27
N CYS A 522 16.11 1.43 6.20
CA CYS A 522 16.68 0.95 4.96
C CYS A 522 17.95 1.72 4.58
N GLU A 523 18.95 1.00 4.06
CA GLU A 523 20.16 1.59 3.46
C GLU A 523 19.91 2.07 2.01
N GLY A 524 18.75 1.74 1.44
CA GLY A 524 18.32 2.06 0.08
C GLY A 524 16.82 2.40 0.00
N PRO A 525 16.15 2.24 -1.16
CA PRO A 525 14.72 2.55 -1.29
C PRO A 525 13.90 1.74 -0.28
N ALA A 526 13.01 2.41 0.45
CA ALA A 526 12.21 1.79 1.49
C ALA A 526 11.00 1.06 0.93
N LEU A 527 10.10 1.78 0.26
CA LEU A 527 8.86 1.20 -0.27
C LEU A 527 8.56 1.75 -1.67
N THR A 528 8.03 0.91 -2.55
CA THR A 528 7.49 1.32 -3.84
C THR A 528 6.00 0.98 -3.90
N ILE A 529 5.12 1.94 -4.14
CA ILE A 529 3.71 1.67 -4.44
C ILE A 529 3.60 1.32 -5.92
N GLY A 530 3.20 0.08 -6.20
CA GLY A 530 3.20 -0.53 -7.53
C GLY A 530 1.82 -0.87 -8.08
N ALA A 531 0.73 -0.36 -7.50
CA ALA A 531 -0.63 -0.48 -8.02
C ALA A 531 -1.46 0.76 -7.68
N HIS A 532 -2.54 0.98 -8.45
CA HIS A 532 -3.53 2.03 -8.20
C HIS A 532 -4.31 1.77 -6.90
N ASP A 533 -4.85 2.84 -6.31
CA ASP A 533 -5.77 2.81 -5.16
C ASP A 533 -5.22 2.07 -3.92
N VAL A 534 -3.89 2.05 -3.76
CA VAL A 534 -3.23 1.44 -2.61
C VAL A 534 -3.18 2.42 -1.43
N LEU A 535 -3.71 1.99 -0.30
CA LEU A 535 -3.55 2.66 0.99
C LEU A 535 -2.38 2.04 1.76
N ILE A 536 -1.34 2.83 2.04
CA ILE A 536 -0.31 2.48 3.01
C ILE A 536 -0.53 3.31 4.27
N ASP A 537 -0.88 2.63 5.34
CA ASP A 537 -0.98 3.22 6.66
C ASP A 537 0.28 2.91 7.46
N LEU A 538 1.02 3.92 7.90
CA LEU A 538 2.24 3.73 8.66
C LEU A 538 1.97 3.44 10.15
N ASP A 539 0.73 3.56 10.62
CA ASP A 539 0.28 3.28 11.99
C ASP A 539 1.14 3.89 13.12
N GLY A 540 1.70 5.07 12.86
CA GLY A 540 2.59 5.78 13.80
C GLY A 540 4.05 5.35 13.74
N HIS A 541 4.40 4.37 12.91
CA HIS A 541 5.77 3.90 12.73
C HIS A 541 6.60 4.85 11.86
N THR A 542 7.92 4.71 11.98
CA THR A 542 8.92 5.46 11.22
C THR A 542 9.48 4.62 10.08
N VAL A 543 9.55 5.19 8.88
CA VAL A 543 10.26 4.66 7.73
C VAL A 543 11.50 5.52 7.48
N VAL A 544 12.69 4.92 7.55
CA VAL A 544 13.96 5.54 7.15
C VAL A 544 14.32 5.01 5.76
N GLY A 545 14.41 5.91 4.79
CA GLY A 545 14.57 5.60 3.37
C GLY A 545 13.42 6.14 2.49
N ASP A 546 13.60 6.06 1.18
CA ASP A 546 12.70 6.71 0.22
C ASP A 546 11.44 5.89 -0.07
N ILE A 547 10.30 6.57 -0.20
CA ILE A 547 9.04 5.98 -0.66
C ILE A 547 8.72 6.50 -2.06
N LYS A 548 8.54 5.60 -3.02
CA LYS A 548 8.18 5.94 -4.41
C LYS A 548 6.77 5.48 -4.74
N VAL A 549 5.98 6.31 -5.41
CA VAL A 549 4.77 5.90 -6.12
C VAL A 549 5.07 5.96 -7.61
N ASP A 550 4.95 4.82 -8.30
CA ASP A 550 5.41 4.67 -9.68
C ASP A 550 4.27 4.60 -10.70
N ASN A 551 3.83 5.78 -11.17
CA ASN A 551 2.72 5.98 -12.10
C ASN A 551 1.41 5.29 -11.65
N ASN A 552 1.10 5.39 -10.36
CA ASN A 552 -0.08 4.79 -9.77
C ASN A 552 -1.03 5.86 -9.22
N ASP A 553 -2.29 5.73 -9.62
CA ASP A 553 -3.34 6.70 -9.31
C ASP A 553 -4.02 6.36 -7.97
N GLY A 554 -4.57 7.36 -7.30
CA GLY A 554 -5.44 7.20 -6.12
C GLY A 554 -4.76 6.69 -4.85
N SER A 555 -3.42 6.57 -4.84
CA SER A 555 -2.69 6.02 -3.71
C SER A 555 -2.70 6.96 -2.49
N VAL A 556 -2.82 6.39 -1.30
CA VAL A 556 -2.86 7.13 -0.03
C VAL A 556 -1.75 6.66 0.88
N LEU A 557 -0.93 7.58 1.40
CA LEU A 557 0.06 7.30 2.44
C LEU A 557 -0.29 8.11 3.69
N ARG A 558 -0.42 7.45 4.84
CA ARG A 558 -0.91 8.12 6.05
C ARG A 558 -0.32 7.68 7.39
N ARG A 559 -0.51 8.50 8.42
CA ARG A 559 -0.27 8.24 9.85
C ARG A 559 1.12 7.70 10.20
N GLY A 560 2.17 8.52 10.19
CA GLY A 560 3.51 8.09 10.60
C GLY A 560 4.61 9.06 10.26
N THR A 561 5.86 8.58 10.31
CA THR A 561 7.05 9.40 10.02
C THR A 561 7.85 8.81 8.86
N VAL A 562 8.27 9.65 7.91
CA VAL A 562 9.16 9.27 6.80
C VAL A 562 10.44 10.11 6.86
N GLN A 563 11.55 9.47 7.24
CA GLN A 563 12.89 10.02 7.24
C GLN A 563 13.58 9.68 5.92
N GLY A 564 13.07 10.28 4.84
CA GLY A 564 13.51 10.07 3.47
C GLY A 564 12.74 10.98 2.53
N GLN A 565 12.90 10.76 1.22
CA GLN A 565 12.09 11.43 0.21
C GLN A 565 10.85 10.61 -0.13
N ILE A 566 9.70 11.28 -0.26
CA ILE A 566 8.51 10.70 -0.87
C ILE A 566 8.41 11.25 -2.29
N LYS A 567 8.45 10.37 -3.29
CA LYS A 567 8.25 10.75 -4.69
C LYS A 567 6.91 10.22 -5.19
N LEU A 568 6.00 11.12 -5.51
CA LEU A 568 4.67 10.81 -6.04
C LEU A 568 4.63 11.03 -7.56
N ASP A 569 4.62 9.93 -8.30
CA ASP A 569 4.39 9.92 -9.76
C ASP A 569 3.05 9.21 -10.00
N GLY A 570 1.96 9.96 -10.23
CA GLY A 570 0.61 9.41 -10.36
C GLY A 570 -0.51 10.40 -10.00
N ALA A 571 -1.72 10.19 -10.52
CA ALA A 571 -2.85 11.09 -10.32
C ALA A 571 -3.58 10.83 -8.99
N GLY A 572 -4.06 11.88 -8.32
CA GLY A 572 -4.94 11.76 -7.15
C GLY A 572 -4.26 11.25 -5.88
N ALA A 573 -2.94 11.29 -5.80
CA ALA A 573 -2.19 10.84 -4.64
C ALA A 573 -2.50 11.69 -3.39
N ARG A 574 -2.61 11.03 -2.23
CA ARG A 574 -2.94 11.69 -0.95
C ARG A 574 -1.91 11.39 0.13
N ILE A 575 -1.50 12.45 0.81
CA ILE A 575 -0.65 12.42 2.01
C ILE A 575 -1.47 12.93 3.19
N GLU A 576 -1.66 12.09 4.21
CA GLU A 576 -2.54 12.39 5.34
C GLU A 576 -1.85 12.09 6.67
N ASP A 577 -1.82 13.04 7.61
CA ASP A 577 -1.33 12.78 8.97
C ASP A 577 0.13 12.26 9.02
N LEU A 578 1.01 12.76 8.15
CA LEU A 578 2.43 12.36 8.08
C LEU A 578 3.38 13.43 8.62
N THR A 579 4.51 12.98 9.19
CA THR A 579 5.72 13.80 9.35
C THR A 579 6.76 13.35 8.33
N LEU A 580 7.27 14.25 7.51
CA LEU A 580 8.21 13.91 6.43
C LEU A 580 9.29 14.99 6.23
N ILE A 581 10.43 14.57 5.69
CA ILE A 581 11.50 15.51 5.34
C ILE A 581 11.20 16.14 3.98
N SER A 582 11.06 15.33 2.93
CA SER A 582 10.92 15.81 1.55
C SER A 582 9.77 15.14 0.83
N LEU A 583 8.94 15.94 0.15
CA LEU A 583 7.89 15.48 -0.77
C LEU A 583 8.14 16.06 -2.16
N GLN A 584 8.30 15.19 -3.14
CA GLN A 584 8.33 15.54 -4.55
C GLN A 584 7.09 14.97 -5.25
N VAL A 585 6.38 15.81 -5.98
CA VAL A 585 5.15 15.44 -6.69
C VAL A 585 5.30 15.80 -8.16
N SER A 586 5.11 14.83 -9.05
CA SER A 586 5.06 15.02 -10.51
C SER A 586 3.67 14.73 -11.12
N GLY A 587 2.74 14.22 -10.32
CA GLY A 587 1.38 13.86 -10.73
C GLY A 587 0.33 14.96 -10.66
N SER A 588 -0.93 14.58 -10.94
CA SER A 588 -2.11 15.47 -10.92
C SER A 588 -2.95 15.31 -9.64
N ASP A 589 -3.74 16.32 -9.28
CA ASP A 589 -4.76 16.27 -8.21
C ASP A 589 -4.25 15.82 -6.83
N THR A 590 -3.03 16.26 -6.49
CA THR A 590 -2.39 15.85 -5.23
C THR A 590 -2.98 16.59 -4.03
N ARG A 591 -3.19 15.84 -2.94
CA ARG A 591 -3.67 16.39 -1.67
C ARG A 591 -2.71 16.09 -0.53
N VAL A 592 -2.33 17.11 0.21
CA VAL A 592 -1.56 16.99 1.46
C VAL A 592 -2.43 17.54 2.58
N THR A 593 -2.68 16.76 3.63
CA THR A 593 -3.60 17.15 4.70
C THR A 593 -3.04 16.77 6.07
N ARG A 594 -3.17 17.65 7.06
CA ARG A 594 -2.76 17.40 8.46
C ARG A 594 -1.33 16.87 8.61
N SER A 595 -0.42 17.33 7.75
CA SER A 595 0.94 16.78 7.67
C SER A 595 2.01 17.82 8.05
N ARG A 596 3.18 17.37 8.48
CA ARG A 596 4.36 18.19 8.75
C ARG A 596 5.45 17.87 7.74
N ALA A 597 5.94 18.87 7.02
CA ALA A 597 7.00 18.71 6.02
C ALA A 597 8.11 19.77 6.17
N GLU A 598 9.33 19.41 5.80
CA GLU A 598 10.42 20.39 5.67
C GLU A 598 10.45 20.94 4.24
N HIS A 599 10.51 20.07 3.24
CA HIS A 599 10.59 20.43 1.84
C HIS A 599 9.43 19.82 1.04
N ILE A 600 8.68 20.66 0.31
CA ILE A 600 7.65 20.25 -0.63
C ILE A 600 7.95 20.85 -2.00
N SER A 601 8.03 20.01 -3.03
CA SER A 601 8.17 20.41 -4.43
C SER A 601 7.08 19.75 -5.27
N ILE A 602 6.24 20.57 -5.89
CA ILE A 602 5.14 20.13 -6.76
C ILE A 602 5.39 20.64 -8.17
N VAL A 603 5.49 19.72 -9.12
CA VAL A 603 5.58 20.03 -10.54
C VAL A 603 4.37 19.43 -11.23
N THR A 604 3.37 20.24 -11.55
CA THR A 604 2.16 19.73 -12.20
C THR A 604 2.21 19.95 -13.72
N GLY A 605 1.72 18.97 -14.47
CA GLY A 605 1.56 19.05 -15.92
C GLY A 605 0.34 19.87 -16.38
N GLY A 606 -0.17 20.78 -15.53
CA GLY A 606 -1.47 21.46 -15.70
C GLY A 606 -2.58 20.97 -14.80
N SER A 607 -2.26 20.48 -13.60
CA SER A 607 -3.23 19.88 -12.70
C SER A 607 -3.23 20.55 -11.35
N ASP A 608 -4.37 20.42 -10.66
CA ASP A 608 -4.60 21.12 -9.42
C ASP A 608 -3.90 20.42 -8.26
N TYR A 609 -3.61 21.18 -7.20
CA TYR A 609 -3.10 20.62 -5.95
C TYR A 609 -3.73 21.34 -4.76
N ARG A 610 -3.82 20.63 -3.63
CA ARG A 610 -4.31 21.21 -2.38
C ARG A 610 -3.48 20.78 -1.19
N ILE A 611 -3.06 21.74 -0.39
CA ILE A 611 -2.41 21.54 0.91
C ILE A 611 -3.31 22.14 1.97
N SER A 612 -3.66 21.37 3.00
CA SER A 612 -4.49 21.87 4.09
C SER A 612 -4.08 21.40 5.47
N ASP A 613 -4.32 22.26 6.47
CA ASP A 613 -4.13 21.96 7.90
C ASP A 613 -2.72 21.43 8.23
N SER A 614 -1.70 21.88 7.48
CA SER A 614 -0.35 21.29 7.48
C SER A 614 0.71 22.28 7.96
N VAL A 615 1.84 21.78 8.46
CA VAL A 615 2.98 22.59 8.93
C VAL A 615 4.17 22.43 7.98
N ILE A 616 4.72 23.53 7.48
CA ILE A 616 5.87 23.55 6.57
C ILE A 616 7.01 24.35 7.21
N THR A 617 8.22 23.80 7.26
CA THR A 617 9.35 24.42 7.98
C THR A 617 10.59 24.77 7.15
N GLY A 618 10.68 24.33 5.90
CA GLY A 618 11.84 24.56 5.02
C GLY A 618 11.45 25.29 3.74
N SER A 619 11.12 24.54 2.68
CA SER A 619 10.77 25.15 1.39
C SER A 619 9.48 24.58 0.82
N PHE A 620 8.65 25.44 0.24
CA PHE A 620 7.53 25.02 -0.59
C PHE A 620 7.68 25.63 -1.97
N SER A 621 7.71 24.78 -3.00
CA SER A 621 7.62 25.24 -4.38
C SER A 621 6.59 24.47 -5.15
N ALA A 622 5.78 25.18 -5.92
CA ALA A 622 4.83 24.57 -6.83
C ALA A 622 4.77 25.33 -8.16
N GLY A 623 4.88 24.61 -9.26
CA GLY A 623 4.87 25.21 -10.58
C GLY A 623 4.27 24.31 -11.65
N SER A 624 3.71 24.95 -12.67
CA SER A 624 3.08 24.27 -13.80
C SER A 624 3.40 24.97 -15.12
N SER A 625 3.59 24.16 -16.17
CA SER A 625 3.74 24.63 -17.55
C SER A 625 2.40 24.97 -18.21
N LYS A 626 1.28 24.51 -17.65
CA LYS A 626 -0.09 24.76 -18.12
C LYS A 626 -0.95 25.40 -17.01
N PRO A 627 -2.07 26.05 -17.35
CA PRO A 627 -3.01 26.56 -16.34
C PRO A 627 -3.40 25.48 -15.32
N SER A 628 -3.35 25.80 -14.04
CA SER A 628 -3.73 24.93 -12.91
C SER A 628 -4.10 25.76 -11.70
N VAL A 629 -4.78 25.18 -10.71
CA VAL A 629 -5.13 25.83 -9.44
C VAL A 629 -4.37 25.18 -8.29
N GLY A 630 -3.67 26.00 -7.52
CA GLY A 630 -2.97 25.58 -6.31
C GLY A 630 -3.60 26.19 -5.08
N GLU A 631 -4.05 25.37 -4.14
CA GLU A 631 -4.67 25.85 -2.90
C GLU A 631 -3.86 25.47 -1.66
N MET A 632 -3.66 26.43 -0.76
CA MET A 632 -3.08 26.25 0.57
C MET A 632 -4.00 26.86 1.63
N VAL A 633 -4.55 26.01 2.51
CA VAL A 633 -5.61 26.41 3.45
C VAL A 633 -5.31 25.96 4.88
N GLY A 634 -5.36 26.86 5.86
CA GLY A 634 -5.22 26.49 7.27
C GLY A 634 -3.83 25.97 7.65
N CYS A 635 -2.79 26.28 6.87
CA CYS A 635 -1.43 25.80 7.09
C CYS A 635 -0.62 26.77 7.97
N GLU A 636 0.41 26.24 8.62
CA GLU A 636 1.43 27.03 9.32
C GLU A 636 2.78 26.88 8.61
N LEU A 637 3.43 28.00 8.29
CA LEU A 637 4.69 28.07 7.58
C LEU A 637 5.72 28.78 8.46
N ILE A 638 6.75 28.08 8.91
CA ILE A 638 7.70 28.58 9.92
C ILE A 638 9.10 28.59 9.33
N GLY A 639 9.72 29.76 9.18
CA GLY A 639 11.03 29.88 8.54
C GLY A 639 11.05 29.46 7.07
N ALA A 640 9.86 29.35 6.45
CA ALA A 640 9.72 28.69 5.16
C ALA A 640 9.96 29.64 3.98
N HIS A 641 10.57 29.12 2.92
CA HIS A 641 10.66 29.80 1.62
C HIS A 641 9.60 29.26 0.67
N VAL A 642 8.63 30.10 0.30
CA VAL A 642 7.56 29.78 -0.65
C VAL A 642 7.89 30.37 -2.02
N GLY A 643 8.00 29.53 -3.05
CA GLY A 643 8.31 29.95 -4.41
C GLY A 643 7.36 29.32 -5.44
N LEU A 644 6.51 30.13 -6.08
CA LEU A 644 5.53 29.65 -7.06
C LEU A 644 5.84 30.14 -8.48
N PRO A 645 6.68 29.42 -9.24
CA PRO A 645 6.95 29.74 -10.65
C PRO A 645 5.88 29.19 -11.60
N GLY A 646 5.59 29.90 -12.69
CA GLY A 646 4.84 29.34 -13.83
C GLY A 646 3.42 29.89 -14.00
N ARG A 647 2.47 29.04 -14.43
CA ARG A 647 1.12 29.45 -14.86
C ARG A 647 0.01 28.99 -13.92
N THR A 648 0.26 29.00 -12.61
CA THR A 648 -0.70 28.52 -11.60
C THR A 648 -1.56 29.68 -11.08
N HIS A 649 -2.86 29.44 -10.88
CA HIS A 649 -3.70 30.31 -10.07
C HIS A 649 -3.52 29.89 -8.60
N SER A 650 -2.93 30.75 -7.80
CA SER A 650 -2.52 30.40 -6.43
C SER A 650 -3.47 30.98 -5.39
N VAL A 651 -3.93 30.15 -4.46
CA VAL A 651 -4.92 30.50 -3.45
C VAL A 651 -4.35 30.18 -2.06
N PHE A 652 -4.15 31.19 -1.23
CA PHE A 652 -3.71 31.09 0.16
C PHE A 652 -4.82 31.60 1.08
N ARG A 653 -5.42 30.71 1.88
CA ARG A 653 -6.49 31.09 2.81
C ARG A 653 -6.23 30.64 4.25
N SER A 654 -6.44 31.54 5.22
CA SER A 654 -6.41 31.18 6.64
C SER A 654 -5.12 30.51 7.11
N ASN A 655 -3.99 30.86 6.51
CA ASN A 655 -2.68 30.34 6.88
C ASN A 655 -1.98 31.27 7.88
N VAL A 656 -0.96 30.74 8.56
CA VAL A 656 -0.07 31.48 9.46
C VAL A 656 1.36 31.35 8.94
N PHE A 657 1.99 32.47 8.63
CA PHE A 657 3.38 32.57 8.20
C PHE A 657 4.20 33.19 9.34
N ARG A 658 5.30 32.55 9.73
CA ARG A 658 6.22 33.00 10.77
C ARG A 658 7.63 33.03 10.23
N SER A 659 8.25 34.19 10.18
CA SER A 659 9.60 34.36 9.63
C SER A 659 9.76 33.73 8.23
N ALA A 660 8.71 33.77 7.42
CA ALA A 660 8.66 33.14 6.11
C ALA A 660 8.85 34.18 4.99
N THR A 661 9.28 33.71 3.82
CA THR A 661 9.38 34.52 2.60
C THR A 661 8.48 33.93 1.54
N VAL A 662 7.58 34.73 0.98
CA VAL A 662 6.67 34.33 -0.10
C VAL A 662 7.02 35.08 -1.37
N LEU A 663 7.55 34.36 -2.36
CA LEU A 663 7.88 34.91 -3.68
C LEU A 663 6.97 34.29 -4.75
N LEU A 664 6.09 35.11 -5.32
CA LEU A 664 5.17 34.69 -6.36
C LEU A 664 5.59 35.31 -7.69
N SER A 665 6.13 34.49 -8.59
CA SER A 665 6.61 34.91 -9.91
C SER A 665 5.88 34.11 -10.99
N GLN A 666 4.61 34.44 -11.19
CA GLN A 666 3.67 33.67 -12.01
C GLN A 666 2.82 34.54 -12.93
N SER A 667 2.34 33.94 -14.02
CA SER A 667 1.44 34.63 -14.97
C SER A 667 -0.04 34.38 -14.69
N GLY A 668 -0.38 33.55 -13.70
CA GLY A 668 -1.75 33.27 -13.25
C GLY A 668 -2.21 34.22 -12.14
N GLY A 669 -3.51 34.21 -11.83
CA GLY A 669 -4.07 35.00 -10.74
C GLY A 669 -3.59 34.54 -9.36
N THR A 670 -3.71 35.39 -8.36
CA THR A 670 -3.31 35.10 -6.98
C THR A 670 -4.37 35.59 -6.01
N GLU A 671 -4.83 34.73 -5.10
CA GLU A 671 -5.69 35.09 -3.99
C GLU A 671 -4.97 34.80 -2.67
N ILE A 672 -4.81 35.81 -1.82
CA ILE A 672 -4.25 35.70 -0.47
C ILE A 672 -5.28 36.32 0.47
N THR A 673 -6.03 35.47 1.20
CA THR A 673 -7.11 35.94 2.06
C THR A 673 -7.09 35.38 3.49
N ASN A 674 -7.39 36.24 4.47
CA ASN A 674 -7.51 35.89 5.89
C ASN A 674 -6.27 35.20 6.49
N ASN A 675 -5.07 35.52 6.02
CA ASN A 675 -3.81 34.96 6.54
C ASN A 675 -3.17 35.88 7.59
N ILE A 676 -2.29 35.31 8.41
CA ILE A 676 -1.45 36.03 9.37
C ILE A 676 0.01 35.91 8.92
N PHE A 677 0.71 37.02 8.77
CA PHE A 677 2.12 37.11 8.42
C PHE A 677 2.88 37.79 9.56
N ASP A 678 3.60 36.99 10.34
CA ASP A 678 4.41 37.40 11.48
C ASP A 678 5.88 37.36 11.09
N ALA A 679 6.56 38.51 11.12
CA ALA A 679 7.92 38.71 10.64
C ALA A 679 8.17 38.12 9.24
N SER A 680 7.16 38.16 8.37
CA SER A 680 7.15 37.48 7.07
C SER A 680 6.93 38.47 5.92
N THR A 681 7.55 38.19 4.77
CA THR A 681 7.48 39.07 3.59
C THR A 681 6.73 38.40 2.44
N VAL A 682 5.98 39.20 1.68
CA VAL A 682 5.30 38.76 0.45
C VAL A 682 5.76 39.63 -0.72
N GLU A 683 6.36 39.00 -1.72
CA GLU A 683 6.80 39.63 -2.95
C GLU A 683 6.02 39.06 -4.15
N LEU A 684 5.31 39.95 -4.84
CA LEU A 684 4.45 39.63 -5.97
C LEU A 684 5.05 40.19 -7.26
N ARG A 685 5.57 39.31 -8.12
CA ARG A 685 6.06 39.59 -9.48
C ARG A 685 5.12 38.95 -10.50
N ILE A 686 3.91 39.49 -10.60
CA ILE A 686 2.78 38.85 -11.30
C ILE A 686 2.12 39.78 -12.32
N SER A 687 1.42 39.17 -13.30
CA SER A 687 0.90 39.88 -14.48
C SER A 687 -0.61 40.14 -14.48
N SER A 688 -1.43 39.59 -13.57
CA SER A 688 -2.86 39.99 -13.41
C SER A 688 -3.58 39.23 -12.28
N GLY A 689 -4.72 39.76 -11.83
CA GLY A 689 -5.72 39.04 -11.02
C GLY A 689 -5.27 38.79 -9.59
N VAL A 690 -4.87 39.85 -8.89
CA VAL A 690 -4.34 39.79 -7.52
C VAL A 690 -5.45 40.17 -6.56
N ILE A 691 -5.72 39.33 -5.58
CA ILE A 691 -6.63 39.61 -4.48
C ILE A 691 -5.87 39.40 -3.18
N LEU A 692 -5.65 40.48 -2.45
CA LEU A 692 -5.07 40.50 -1.12
C LEU A 692 -6.12 41.04 -0.15
N ALA A 693 -6.81 40.18 0.60
CA ALA A 693 -7.90 40.65 1.45
C ALA A 693 -8.03 40.02 2.84
N GLY A 694 -8.27 40.84 3.85
CA GLY A 694 -8.51 40.38 5.23
C GLY A 694 -7.27 39.81 5.93
N ASN A 695 -6.06 40.10 5.45
CA ASN A 695 -4.82 39.57 6.04
C ASN A 695 -4.27 40.50 7.13
N SER A 696 -3.42 39.95 7.99
CA SER A 696 -2.64 40.68 8.99
C SER A 696 -1.15 40.51 8.70
N PHE A 697 -0.40 41.61 8.63
CA PHE A 697 1.04 41.64 8.40
C PHE A 697 1.73 42.41 9.51
N GLY A 698 2.76 41.84 10.13
CA GLY A 698 3.54 42.56 11.12
C GLY A 698 4.99 42.11 11.28
N GLY A 699 5.83 43.04 11.73
CA GLY A 699 7.23 42.78 12.08
C GLY A 699 8.17 42.49 10.90
N ALA A 700 7.78 42.79 9.66
CA ALA A 700 8.62 42.64 8.48
C ALA A 700 9.38 43.94 8.14
N ASP A 701 10.44 43.85 7.32
CA ASP A 701 11.05 45.05 6.72
C ASP A 701 10.06 45.69 5.73
N VAL A 702 9.78 45.02 4.61
CA VAL A 702 8.62 45.36 3.76
C VAL A 702 7.64 44.20 3.81
N ALA A 703 6.42 44.44 4.32
CA ALA A 703 5.43 43.37 4.50
C ALA A 703 4.92 42.83 3.16
N VAL A 704 4.52 43.71 2.25
CA VAL A 704 4.08 43.35 0.90
C VAL A 704 4.75 44.24 -0.13
N THR A 705 5.39 43.62 -1.12
CA THR A 705 5.94 44.27 -2.31
C THR A 705 5.19 43.76 -3.53
N ILE A 706 4.65 44.67 -4.33
CA ILE A 706 4.10 44.34 -5.65
C ILE A 706 4.92 45.09 -6.70
N ASP A 707 5.74 44.36 -7.43
CA ASP A 707 6.49 44.87 -8.57
C ASP A 707 5.90 44.29 -9.85
N ALA A 708 4.95 45.02 -10.42
CA ALA A 708 4.19 44.57 -11.57
C ALA A 708 4.91 44.85 -12.90
N SER A 709 4.68 43.97 -13.89
CA SER A 709 5.12 44.16 -15.27
C SER A 709 4.10 43.60 -16.26
N PRO A 710 3.49 44.48 -17.07
CA PRO A 710 2.17 45.06 -16.78
C PRO A 710 1.19 44.11 -16.07
N ALA A 711 0.41 44.64 -15.12
CA ALA A 711 -0.62 43.91 -14.40
C ALA A 711 -1.97 44.63 -14.37
N GLN A 712 -3.04 43.85 -14.31
CA GLN A 712 -4.43 44.33 -14.22
C GLN A 712 -5.22 43.60 -13.12
N GLY A 713 -6.19 44.28 -12.53
CA GLY A 713 -7.12 43.70 -11.56
C GLY A 713 -6.44 43.37 -10.24
N ILE A 714 -5.83 44.36 -9.61
CA ILE A 714 -5.16 44.23 -8.31
C ILE A 714 -6.09 44.79 -7.23
N LEU A 715 -6.55 43.96 -6.31
CA LEU A 715 -7.45 44.32 -5.22
C LEU A 715 -6.74 44.08 -3.89
N ILE A 716 -6.52 45.14 -3.13
CA ILE A 716 -5.91 45.11 -1.80
C ILE A 716 -6.93 45.66 -0.82
N GLU A 717 -7.66 44.78 -0.14
CA GLU A 717 -8.84 45.17 0.65
C GLU A 717 -8.82 44.70 2.10
N ARG A 718 -9.12 45.58 3.05
CA ARG A 718 -9.38 45.21 4.46
C ARG A 718 -8.22 44.44 5.12
N ASN A 719 -6.98 44.74 4.76
CA ASN A 719 -5.80 44.18 5.41
C ASN A 719 -5.32 45.06 6.57
N THR A 720 -4.58 44.48 7.50
CA THR A 720 -3.91 45.15 8.61
C THR A 720 -2.40 45.04 8.45
N PHE A 721 -1.69 46.16 8.51
CA PHE A 721 -0.23 46.25 8.43
C PHE A 721 0.30 46.95 9.68
N GLU A 722 0.86 46.21 10.61
CA GLU A 722 1.24 46.70 11.93
C GLU A 722 2.74 46.49 12.22
N GLY A 723 3.45 47.57 12.57
CA GLY A 723 4.82 47.46 13.09
C GLY A 723 5.86 46.93 12.10
N ASN A 724 5.62 47.02 10.79
CA ASN A 724 6.63 46.74 9.74
C ASN A 724 7.55 47.95 9.55
N LYS A 725 8.62 47.89 8.74
CA LYS A 725 9.30 49.12 8.29
C LYS A 725 8.44 49.83 7.23
N VAL A 726 8.02 49.11 6.20
CA VAL A 726 7.01 49.56 5.23
C VAL A 726 5.89 48.53 5.17
N GLY A 727 4.64 48.97 5.33
CA GLY A 727 3.49 48.06 5.27
C GLY A 727 3.25 47.52 3.86
N LEU A 728 3.05 48.42 2.90
CA LEU A 728 2.80 48.06 1.49
C LEU A 728 3.71 48.88 0.57
N HIS A 729 4.36 48.23 -0.39
CA HIS A 729 5.05 48.87 -1.52
C HIS A 729 4.39 48.48 -2.83
N LEU A 730 3.95 49.46 -3.61
CA LEU A 730 3.42 49.30 -4.95
C LEU A 730 4.38 49.93 -5.96
N GLY A 731 5.01 49.08 -6.78
CA GLY A 731 5.98 49.45 -7.78
C GLY A 731 5.58 49.03 -9.20
N SER A 732 5.98 49.81 -10.19
CA SER A 732 5.97 49.40 -11.61
C SER A 732 7.17 49.97 -12.35
N SER A 733 7.97 49.09 -12.93
CA SER A 733 9.11 49.44 -13.79
C SER A 733 8.69 49.77 -15.24
N VAL A 734 7.44 49.43 -15.61
CA VAL A 734 6.89 49.68 -16.96
C VAL A 734 5.89 50.84 -16.91
N PRO A 735 5.96 51.81 -17.84
CA PRO A 735 4.94 52.85 -18.00
C PRO A 735 3.54 52.26 -18.20
N GLN A 736 2.52 52.83 -17.54
CA GLN A 736 1.15 52.27 -17.52
C GLN A 736 1.10 50.78 -17.14
N GLY A 737 2.07 50.32 -16.35
CA GLY A 737 2.20 48.92 -15.96
C GLY A 737 1.14 48.45 -14.96
N LEU A 738 0.32 49.34 -14.42
CA LEU A 738 -0.76 48.99 -13.49
C LEU A 738 -2.10 49.49 -14.01
N ARG A 739 -3.10 48.60 -14.01
CA ARG A 739 -4.49 48.85 -14.44
C ARG A 739 -5.45 48.26 -13.42
N GLU A 740 -6.61 48.89 -13.25
CA GLU A 740 -7.69 48.41 -12.37
C GLU A 740 -7.17 48.03 -10.97
N THR A 741 -6.31 48.89 -10.41
CA THR A 741 -5.71 48.67 -9.09
C THR A 741 -6.51 49.40 -8.03
N ARG A 742 -6.92 48.71 -6.96
CA ARG A 742 -7.67 49.29 -5.85
C ARG A 742 -7.04 48.91 -4.51
N VAL A 743 -6.72 49.92 -3.72
CA VAL A 743 -6.24 49.79 -2.34
C VAL A 743 -7.31 50.39 -1.44
N SER A 744 -8.10 49.55 -0.75
CA SER A 744 -9.24 50.06 0.02
C SER A 744 -9.50 49.43 1.38
N GLY A 745 -9.91 50.25 2.34
CA GLY A 745 -10.31 49.78 3.66
C GLY A 745 -9.20 49.13 4.49
N ASN A 746 -7.93 49.36 4.16
CA ASN A 746 -6.79 48.79 4.88
C ASN A 746 -6.43 49.66 6.09
N HIS A 747 -5.81 49.04 7.09
CA HIS A 747 -5.33 49.67 8.32
C HIS A 747 -3.81 49.56 8.40
N PHE A 748 -3.12 50.69 8.51
CA PHE A 748 -1.66 50.78 8.60
C PHE A 748 -1.28 51.46 9.91
N GLU A 749 -0.65 50.74 10.82
CA GLU A 749 -0.36 51.22 12.17
C GLU A 749 1.10 51.00 12.60
N GLY A 750 1.74 52.05 13.11
CA GLY A 750 3.05 51.93 13.76
C GLY A 750 4.19 51.46 12.84
N ASN A 751 4.03 51.54 11.52
CA ASN A 751 5.08 51.14 10.59
C ASN A 751 6.24 52.16 10.64
N GLY A 752 7.48 51.68 10.60
CA GLY A 752 8.68 52.45 10.88
C GLY A 752 8.92 53.61 9.92
N ALA A 753 8.84 53.37 8.61
CA ALA A 753 9.05 54.36 7.56
C ALA A 753 7.74 54.83 6.94
N ALA A 754 6.91 53.94 6.41
CA ALA A 754 5.61 54.33 5.87
C ALA A 754 4.56 53.25 6.03
N GLY A 755 3.29 53.67 6.14
CA GLY A 755 2.17 52.74 6.04
C GLY A 755 2.13 52.11 4.65
N ALA A 756 2.09 52.95 3.61
CA ALA A 756 2.19 52.49 2.22
C ALA A 756 3.06 53.44 1.38
N THR A 757 3.71 52.86 0.37
CA THR A 757 4.52 53.57 -0.62
C THR A 757 4.07 53.20 -2.03
N VAL A 758 4.06 54.18 -2.93
CA VAL A 758 3.68 54.00 -4.35
C VAL A 758 4.79 54.60 -5.22
N SER A 759 5.50 53.79 -5.99
CA SER A 759 6.62 54.23 -6.81
C SER A 759 6.42 53.83 -8.27
N LEU A 760 6.00 54.78 -9.11
CA LEU A 760 5.54 54.50 -10.48
C LEU A 760 6.40 55.23 -11.53
N GLY A 761 6.68 54.53 -12.63
CA GLY A 761 7.27 55.10 -13.84
C GLY A 761 6.29 55.97 -14.64
N SER A 762 6.78 56.59 -15.72
CA SER A 762 6.02 57.55 -16.54
C SER A 762 5.76 57.07 -17.97
N PRO A 763 4.53 57.22 -18.51
CA PRO A 763 3.30 57.64 -17.83
C PRO A 763 2.86 56.70 -16.69
N GLY A 764 2.18 57.25 -15.69
CA GLY A 764 1.62 56.52 -14.54
C GLY A 764 0.52 55.52 -14.91
N PRO A 765 -0.10 54.83 -13.93
CA PRO A 765 -1.16 53.84 -14.15
C PRO A 765 -2.34 54.37 -14.96
N GLU A 766 -3.00 53.47 -15.67
CA GLU A 766 -4.23 53.80 -16.41
C GLU A 766 -5.42 54.00 -15.45
N SER A 767 -5.49 53.19 -14.39
CA SER A 767 -6.46 53.34 -13.31
C SER A 767 -5.93 52.74 -12.01
N MET A 768 -5.81 53.59 -10.98
CA MET A 768 -5.46 53.20 -9.62
C MET A 768 -6.25 54.05 -8.62
N THR A 769 -6.91 53.41 -7.66
CA THR A 769 -7.66 54.11 -6.60
C THR A 769 -7.16 53.69 -5.22
N ILE A 770 -6.86 54.66 -4.36
CA ILE A 770 -6.48 54.46 -2.95
C ILE A 770 -7.53 55.14 -2.08
N GLU A 771 -8.40 54.35 -1.45
CA GLU A 771 -9.56 54.92 -0.75
C GLU A 771 -9.95 54.25 0.57
N GLY A 772 -10.47 55.04 1.52
CA GLY A 772 -11.03 54.49 2.75
C GLY A 772 -10.02 53.78 3.65
N ASN A 773 -8.72 54.04 3.49
CA ASN A 773 -7.67 53.44 4.30
C ASN A 773 -7.39 54.30 5.55
N THR A 774 -6.85 53.67 6.59
CA THR A 774 -6.46 54.33 7.85
C THR A 774 -4.95 54.22 8.06
N PHE A 775 -4.29 55.34 8.34
CA PHE A 775 -2.84 55.43 8.56
C PHE A 775 -2.55 56.10 9.91
N VAL A 776 -2.09 55.32 10.89
CA VAL A 776 -1.91 55.78 12.28
C VAL A 776 -0.48 55.56 12.75
N GLY A 777 0.20 56.62 13.19
CA GLY A 777 1.48 56.47 13.88
C GLY A 777 2.62 55.91 13.04
N ASN A 778 2.61 56.10 11.72
CA ASN A 778 3.68 55.61 10.84
C ASN A 778 4.83 56.64 10.71
N GLY A 779 6.02 56.20 10.30
CA GLY A 779 7.15 57.08 9.93
C GLY A 779 8.15 57.43 11.03
N HIS A 780 7.86 57.09 12.29
CA HIS A 780 8.70 57.50 13.44
C HIS A 780 10.05 56.79 13.53
N ARG A 781 10.33 55.80 12.67
CA ARG A 781 11.54 54.98 12.63
C ARG A 781 11.96 54.68 11.18
N SER A 782 12.03 55.72 10.33
CA SER A 782 12.34 55.56 8.90
C SER A 782 13.77 55.08 8.62
N ASP A 783 14.69 55.28 9.57
CA ASP A 783 16.12 55.00 9.45
C ASP A 783 16.77 55.67 8.23
N GLY A 784 16.25 56.84 7.82
CA GLY A 784 16.76 57.59 6.68
C GLY A 784 16.43 56.97 5.31
N LEU A 785 15.38 56.15 5.23
CA LEU A 785 14.86 55.67 3.95
C LEU A 785 14.41 56.86 3.09
N VAL A 786 14.80 56.86 1.82
CA VAL A 786 14.46 57.93 0.86
C VAL A 786 13.90 57.35 -0.44
N ASP A 787 13.06 58.13 -1.13
CA ASP A 787 12.55 57.84 -2.46
C ASP A 787 13.60 58.03 -3.57
N ARG A 788 13.22 57.86 -4.83
CA ARG A 788 14.16 58.01 -5.97
C ARG A 788 14.64 59.45 -6.19
N HIS A 789 13.99 60.44 -5.57
CA HIS A 789 14.35 61.86 -5.62
C HIS A 789 15.14 62.31 -4.39
N GLY A 790 15.37 61.41 -3.41
CA GLY A 790 16.06 61.70 -2.16
C GLY A 790 15.16 62.34 -1.10
N LEU A 791 13.83 62.33 -1.28
CA LEU A 791 12.86 62.73 -0.26
C LEU A 791 12.75 61.64 0.81
N ALA A 792 12.57 62.02 2.06
CA ALA A 792 12.41 61.06 3.15
C ALA A 792 11.11 60.25 2.97
N ILE A 793 11.13 59.00 3.41
CA ILE A 793 9.94 58.14 3.50
C ILE A 793 9.60 57.99 4.99
N ASP A 794 8.82 58.94 5.52
CA ASP A 794 8.39 59.04 6.92
C ASP A 794 6.90 59.43 7.09
N ASP A 795 6.05 58.98 6.16
CA ASP A 795 4.64 59.36 6.05
C ASP A 795 3.63 58.23 6.36
N GLY A 796 2.36 58.59 6.45
CA GLY A 796 1.26 57.61 6.38
C GLY A 796 1.23 56.92 5.02
N LEU A 797 0.97 57.69 3.96
CA LEU A 797 0.98 57.27 2.55
C LEU A 797 1.97 58.15 1.77
N HIS A 798 3.02 57.54 1.22
CA HIS A 798 4.05 58.22 0.43
C HIS A 798 3.92 57.85 -1.05
N ILE A 799 3.74 58.85 -1.93
CA ILE A 799 3.54 58.64 -3.36
C ILE A 799 4.66 59.29 -4.14
N ASP A 800 5.41 58.47 -4.87
CA ASP A 800 6.45 58.86 -5.80
C ASP A 800 6.00 58.51 -7.24
N THR A 801 5.28 59.46 -7.87
CA THR A 801 4.86 59.37 -9.28
C THR A 801 4.99 60.72 -9.97
N GLU A 802 5.20 60.69 -11.30
CA GLU A 802 5.22 61.92 -12.11
C GLU A 802 3.82 62.58 -12.20
N VAL A 803 3.80 63.86 -12.59
CA VAL A 803 2.57 64.67 -12.77
C VAL A 803 1.64 64.00 -13.78
N GLY A 804 0.34 63.91 -13.45
CA GLY A 804 -0.65 63.24 -14.29
C GLY A 804 -0.65 61.71 -14.18
N GLY A 805 -0.11 61.17 -13.07
CA GLY A 805 0.10 59.74 -12.85
C GLY A 805 -1.14 58.86 -12.70
N GLY A 806 -2.36 59.38 -12.83
CA GLY A 806 -3.58 58.55 -12.87
C GLY A 806 -3.95 57.84 -11.57
N VAL A 807 -3.36 58.26 -10.43
CA VAL A 807 -3.70 57.74 -9.09
C VAL A 807 -4.79 58.61 -8.47
N GLU A 808 -5.94 58.00 -8.16
CA GLU A 808 -7.08 58.62 -7.50
C GLU A 808 -7.04 58.36 -5.98
N ILE A 809 -7.25 59.39 -5.16
CA ILE A 809 -7.18 59.30 -3.70
C ILE A 809 -8.46 59.86 -3.08
N ALA A 810 -9.11 59.08 -2.21
CA ALA A 810 -10.38 59.47 -1.63
C ALA A 810 -10.58 58.93 -0.20
N SER A 811 -11.24 59.70 0.66
CA SER A 811 -11.79 59.19 1.94
C SER A 811 -10.79 58.45 2.86
N ASN A 812 -9.49 58.75 2.78
CA ASN A 812 -8.49 58.17 3.67
C ASN A 812 -8.42 58.95 5.00
N SER A 813 -8.06 58.27 6.08
CA SER A 813 -7.91 58.90 7.40
C SER A 813 -6.50 58.71 7.92
N THR A 814 -5.84 59.82 8.27
CA THR A 814 -4.46 59.81 8.76
C THR A 814 -4.39 60.44 10.14
N ARG A 815 -3.54 59.88 11.00
CA ARG A 815 -3.36 60.36 12.36
C ARG A 815 -1.98 60.11 12.93
N ASN A 816 -1.37 61.14 13.49
CA ASN A 816 -0.11 61.06 14.27
C ASN A 816 1.06 60.39 13.51
N ASN A 817 1.12 60.48 12.18
CA ASN A 817 2.28 60.05 11.39
C ASN A 817 3.44 61.05 11.56
N ALA A 818 4.67 60.66 11.20
CA ALA A 818 5.87 61.39 11.56
C ALA A 818 6.05 62.71 10.78
N ASP A 819 5.73 62.74 9.49
CA ASP A 819 5.73 63.98 8.70
C ASP A 819 4.36 64.26 8.07
N HIS A 820 4.06 63.68 6.91
CA HIS A 820 2.75 63.81 6.28
C HIS A 820 1.82 62.64 6.62
N GLY A 821 0.52 62.93 6.66
CA GLY A 821 -0.51 61.91 6.58
C GLY A 821 -0.52 61.27 5.17
N ILE A 822 -0.54 62.12 4.14
CA ILE A 822 -0.44 61.76 2.73
C ILE A 822 0.55 62.70 2.06
N GLU A 823 1.65 62.17 1.55
CA GLU A 823 2.60 62.89 0.71
C GLU A 823 2.45 62.47 -0.76
N ALA A 824 2.14 63.42 -1.63
CA ALA A 824 2.16 63.26 -3.07
C ALA A 824 2.69 64.52 -3.78
N PRO A 825 3.50 64.39 -4.84
CA PRO A 825 3.91 65.51 -5.65
C PRO A 825 2.71 66.26 -6.22
N ARG A 826 2.81 67.59 -6.30
CA ARG A 826 1.70 68.43 -6.78
C ARG A 826 1.34 68.07 -8.22
N GLY A 827 0.06 67.75 -8.44
CA GLY A 827 -0.47 67.36 -9.75
C GLY A 827 -0.18 65.91 -10.15
N ALA A 828 0.46 65.12 -9.30
CA ALA A 828 0.71 63.70 -9.56
C ALA A 828 -0.52 62.81 -9.34
N VAL A 829 -1.45 63.26 -8.51
CA VAL A 829 -2.65 62.51 -8.09
C VAL A 829 -3.92 63.29 -8.34
N VAL A 830 -5.05 62.58 -8.42
CA VAL A 830 -6.40 63.13 -8.49
C VAL A 830 -7.06 62.97 -7.12
N ASP A 831 -7.26 64.09 -6.42
CA ASP A 831 -7.97 64.10 -5.14
C ASP A 831 -9.49 64.08 -5.38
N LEU A 832 -10.15 63.01 -4.97
CA LEU A 832 -11.61 62.84 -5.05
C LEU A 832 -12.31 63.29 -3.75
N GLY A 833 -11.56 63.77 -2.77
CA GLY A 833 -12.05 64.34 -1.52
C GLY A 833 -12.37 63.31 -0.43
N GLY A 834 -12.76 63.83 0.75
CA GLY A 834 -13.08 63.04 1.93
C GLY A 834 -11.87 62.63 2.78
N ASN A 835 -10.66 63.00 2.37
CA ASN A 835 -9.44 62.72 3.14
C ASN A 835 -9.42 63.56 4.43
N THR A 836 -8.93 62.97 5.52
CA THR A 836 -8.83 63.61 6.85
C THR A 836 -7.44 63.39 7.42
N SER A 837 -6.89 64.41 8.11
CA SER A 837 -5.58 64.33 8.74
C SER A 837 -5.61 65.00 10.12
N SER A 838 -5.03 64.35 11.13
CA SER A 838 -5.01 64.88 12.49
C SER A 838 -3.72 64.53 13.23
N GLY A 839 -3.00 65.55 13.70
CA GLY A 839 -1.74 65.33 14.44
C GLY A 839 -0.55 64.89 13.56
N ASP A 840 -0.69 64.90 12.23
CA ASP A 840 0.44 64.77 11.29
C ASP A 840 1.12 66.15 11.14
N PRO A 841 2.42 66.33 11.44
CA PRO A 841 3.08 67.64 11.50
C PRO A 841 2.96 68.49 10.24
N ALA A 842 3.10 67.89 9.06
CA ALA A 842 3.00 68.58 7.78
C ALA A 842 1.65 68.35 7.07
N GLY A 843 0.68 67.73 7.75
CA GLY A 843 -0.66 67.48 7.23
C GLY A 843 -0.63 66.62 5.96
N CYS A 844 -1.33 67.05 4.91
CA CYS A 844 -1.30 66.39 3.59
C CYS A 844 -0.74 67.32 2.53
N THR A 845 0.01 66.76 1.57
CA THR A 845 0.45 67.45 0.35
C THR A 845 0.04 66.66 -0.89
N GLY A 846 -0.27 67.38 -1.98
CA GLY A 846 -0.84 66.81 -3.20
C GLY A 846 -2.35 66.52 -3.15
N VAL A 847 -2.93 66.39 -1.96
CA VAL A 847 -4.38 66.24 -1.71
C VAL A 847 -4.88 67.20 -0.63
N VAL A 848 -6.19 67.40 -0.53
CA VAL A 848 -6.85 68.21 0.50
C VAL A 848 -7.33 67.30 1.63
N CYS A 849 -6.80 67.51 2.83
CA CYS A 849 -7.25 66.87 4.06
C CYS A 849 -8.00 67.85 4.96
N ARG A 850 -9.09 67.38 5.58
CA ARG A 850 -9.83 68.10 6.62
C ARG A 850 -9.34 67.81 8.03
#